data_AF-A0A5D6YHY7-F1
#
_entry.id   AF-A0A5D6YHY7-F1
#
_cell.length_a   1.000
_cell.length_b   1.000
_cell.length_c   1.000
_cell.angle_alpha   90.00
_cell.angle_beta   90.00
_cell.angle_gamma   90.00
#
_symmetry.space_group_name_H-M   'P 1'
#
loop_
_entity.id
_entity.type
_entity.pdbx_description
1 polymer ?
#
loop_
_entity_poly.entity_id
_entity_poly.type
_entity_poly.pdbx_seq_one_letter_code
_entity_poly.pdbx_strand_id
1 'polypeptide(L)'
;MAVNFCVECGAPRASSPACPLCGTAYITAPLPALIASTSSNRRIAMLGCHQALRALLLLLFASLSAIHCTADAQAPLRARVVDGVAKFKILQLADLHFTGDATFPCLNAPAQLATPCTEALMSAFVDELLEAEKPDFVVFSGDNVETFDEKHHQSAVDAFTKGVEQRGVPFAVILGNHDDENGFPREDVLRLTMAKTMSRSQRGPAAVDGVGNYELSVLAPVRGPWGSADDAVFRMYFLDSGGYPDRRTYPDVQSLYDWIKPSQVAYYRNLSAANYDQQQRAEGAKNAPLPAVMFFHIPLKEFAFAAADAPSVVGEKHEPVSSSTVDSELFSALVERGEVKAVFVGHDHINEYCFKRGGVQLCYGGGAGLGVAYGDAAFARRARVIEWTADATGRTIKSWKRQFGRTDSTCCHETLAQTPLAAAPAVGVKNGGAEGSSPLAAVHAGLVVTIVAATEDGVVVGFDVRMAGAAPLFRFDAHTGAVSAVSFSAHIPGLFATAGVDKTVKIWDLADNKPGELFSMSFYRDAPFMLDVVQERSWSEAADHPASVHQFPSSAPSSSTSASNPYGLTVDTSVMKDPQHRQWNAASPIDTGNNSDSPPGSARASASATPTSTHSEDTERFLRRRRSNSECLMLAKNQGGQNLPGPCKEYIAGVKQILARSEETPALLRRRSSMSLKSPPLMSK
;
A
#
# COMPACT_ATOMS: atom_id res chain seq x y z
N MET A 1 -17.10 41.96 24.83
CA MET A 1 -17.30 40.65 24.16
C MET A 1 -15.98 39.89 24.21
N ALA A 2 -16.03 38.58 24.35
CA ALA A 2 -14.87 37.70 24.16
C ALA A 2 -15.08 36.91 22.87
N VAL A 3 -14.00 36.65 22.13
CA VAL A 3 -14.05 35.81 20.93
C VAL A 3 -13.52 34.42 21.30
N ASN A 4 -14.19 33.39 20.82
CA ASN A 4 -13.76 32.00 20.96
C ASN A 4 -13.34 31.47 19.58
N PHE A 5 -12.13 30.92 19.49
CA PHE A 5 -11.57 30.37 18.26
C PHE A 5 -10.78 29.08 18.56
N CYS A 6 -10.68 28.22 17.55
CA CYS A 6 -9.86 27.01 17.60
C CYS A 6 -8.37 27.38 17.52
N VAL A 7 -7.53 26.67 18.28
CA VAL A 7 -6.09 26.98 18.38
C VAL A 7 -5.33 26.54 17.13
N GLU A 8 -5.71 25.43 16.49
CA GLU A 8 -4.99 24.88 15.34
C GLU A 8 -5.42 25.52 14.00
N CYS A 9 -6.72 25.73 13.80
CA CYS A 9 -7.28 26.18 12.52
C CYS A 9 -7.91 27.59 12.56
N GLY A 10 -7.88 28.28 13.70
CA GLY A 10 -8.45 29.64 13.87
C GLY A 10 -9.97 29.73 13.78
N ALA A 11 -10.68 28.63 13.46
CA ALA A 11 -12.12 28.64 13.22
C ALA A 11 -12.93 29.17 14.42
N PRO A 12 -13.94 30.02 14.21
CA PRO A 12 -14.78 30.54 15.29
C PRO A 12 -15.60 29.43 15.95
N ARG A 13 -16.00 29.65 17.21
CA ARG A 13 -16.73 28.66 18.01
C ARG A 13 -18.14 28.38 17.48
N ALA A 14 -18.35 27.16 17.00
CA ALA A 14 -19.66 26.57 16.73
C ALA A 14 -20.38 26.19 18.04
N SER A 15 -21.61 25.68 17.93
CA SER A 15 -22.40 25.18 19.06
C SER A 15 -21.86 23.88 19.68
N SER A 16 -20.91 23.21 19.03
CA SER A 16 -20.22 22.01 19.53
C SER A 16 -19.17 22.33 20.61
N PRO A 17 -18.88 21.40 21.54
CA PRO A 17 -17.83 21.57 22.55
C PRO A 17 -16.41 21.52 21.95
N ALA A 18 -16.24 20.85 20.81
CA ALA A 18 -14.99 20.70 20.06
C ALA A 18 -15.14 21.25 18.63
N CYS A 19 -14.02 21.57 17.97
CA CYS A 19 -14.02 22.08 16.60
C CYS A 19 -14.37 20.99 15.58
N PRO A 20 -15.38 21.17 14.70
CA PRO A 20 -15.79 20.14 13.73
C PRO A 20 -14.78 19.88 12.60
N LEU A 21 -13.70 20.68 12.50
CA LEU A 21 -12.66 20.53 11.47
C LEU A 21 -11.42 19.74 11.94
N CYS A 22 -11.20 19.61 13.26
CA CYS A 22 -9.95 19.06 13.83
C CYS A 22 -10.12 18.41 15.22
N GLY A 23 -11.28 18.49 15.85
CA GLY A 23 -11.56 17.85 17.15
C GLY A 23 -11.00 18.57 18.39
N THR A 24 -10.16 19.58 18.24
CA THR A 24 -9.58 20.33 19.37
C THR A 24 -10.56 21.34 20.01
N ALA A 25 -10.27 21.69 21.26
CA ALA A 25 -11.12 22.56 22.08
C ALA A 25 -10.92 24.06 21.81
N TYR A 26 -11.97 24.84 22.02
CA TYR A 26 -11.97 26.29 21.83
C TYR A 26 -11.41 27.04 23.05
N ILE A 27 -10.57 28.06 22.82
CA ILE A 27 -10.05 28.97 23.87
C ILE A 27 -10.73 30.34 23.78
N THR A 28 -10.93 30.99 24.93
CA THR A 28 -11.62 32.28 25.08
C THR A 28 -10.65 33.43 25.32
N ALA A 29 -10.62 34.45 24.46
CA ALA A 29 -9.77 35.63 24.59
C ALA A 29 -10.58 36.91 24.93
N PRO A 30 -10.21 37.70 25.96
CA PRO A 30 -10.87 38.96 26.30
C PRO A 30 -10.30 40.15 25.49
N LEU A 31 -11.17 41.05 25.03
CA LEU A 31 -10.74 42.37 24.52
C LEU A 31 -10.54 43.37 25.68
N PRO A 32 -9.58 44.32 25.56
CA PRO A 32 -9.41 45.39 26.53
C PRO A 32 -10.57 46.41 26.48
N ALA A 33 -10.97 46.91 27.64
CA ALA A 33 -12.03 47.91 27.76
C ALA A 33 -11.49 49.35 27.62
N LEU A 34 -12.18 50.20 26.84
CA LEU A 34 -11.95 51.65 26.88
C LEU A 34 -12.65 52.24 28.10
N ILE A 35 -11.88 52.94 28.94
CA ILE A 35 -12.42 53.78 30.01
C ILE A 35 -12.90 55.10 29.40
N ALA A 36 -14.18 55.42 29.57
CA ALA A 36 -14.72 56.72 29.22
C ALA A 36 -14.42 57.75 30.33
N SER A 37 -13.78 58.86 29.97
CA SER A 37 -13.62 60.05 30.83
C SER A 37 -14.26 61.26 30.15
N THR A 38 -14.79 62.18 30.94
CA THR A 38 -15.72 63.24 30.48
C THR A 38 -15.03 64.56 30.19
N SER A 39 -15.34 65.20 29.05
CA SER A 39 -15.80 66.61 28.97
C SER A 39 -15.81 67.22 27.55
N SER A 40 -16.71 68.18 27.37
CA SER A 40 -16.68 69.33 26.44
C SER A 40 -16.23 69.18 24.96
N ASN A 41 -17.23 69.12 24.09
CA ASN A 41 -17.38 69.90 22.84
C ASN A 41 -16.48 69.69 21.59
N ARG A 42 -17.15 69.73 20.42
CA ARG A 42 -16.66 70.16 19.09
C ARG A 42 -15.52 69.38 18.39
N ARG A 43 -15.50 68.04 18.46
CA ARG A 43 -14.75 67.19 17.48
C ARG A 43 -15.48 65.95 16.92
N ILE A 44 -16.81 65.88 17.05
CA ILE A 44 -17.58 64.66 16.73
C ILE A 44 -17.73 64.38 15.21
N ALA A 45 -17.74 65.40 14.35
CA ALA A 45 -18.09 65.25 12.93
C ALA A 45 -17.10 64.42 12.08
N MET A 46 -15.79 64.44 12.37
CA MET A 46 -14.79 63.70 11.57
C MET A 46 -14.64 62.22 11.97
N LEU A 47 -14.88 61.86 13.24
CA LEU A 47 -14.69 60.47 13.70
C LEU A 47 -15.73 59.51 13.10
N GLY A 48 -16.98 59.96 12.93
CA GLY A 48 -18.04 59.16 12.31
C GLY A 48 -17.71 58.74 10.87
N CYS A 49 -17.11 59.64 10.08
CA CYS A 49 -16.72 59.35 8.70
C CYS A 49 -15.63 58.26 8.63
N HIS A 50 -14.59 58.35 9.47
CA HIS A 50 -13.54 57.31 9.50
C HIS A 50 -14.03 55.96 10.06
N GLN A 51 -14.99 55.96 10.99
CA GLN A 51 -15.59 54.72 11.49
C GLN A 51 -16.52 54.08 10.43
N ALA A 52 -17.34 54.87 9.73
CA ALA A 52 -18.16 54.38 8.62
C ALA A 52 -17.30 53.83 7.48
N LEU A 53 -16.23 54.53 7.09
CA LEU A 53 -15.31 54.08 6.04
C LEU A 53 -14.56 52.80 6.44
N ARG A 54 -14.16 52.67 7.71
CA ARG A 54 -13.57 51.41 8.24
C ARG A 54 -14.59 50.27 8.28
N ALA A 55 -15.84 50.52 8.65
CA ALA A 55 -16.89 49.51 8.62
C ALA A 55 -17.18 49.05 7.18
N LEU A 56 -17.24 49.97 6.22
CA LEU A 56 -17.44 49.65 4.81
C LEU A 56 -16.25 48.86 4.22
N LEU A 57 -15.01 49.24 4.56
CA LEU A 57 -13.81 48.48 4.19
C LEU A 57 -13.78 47.10 4.84
N LEU A 58 -14.16 46.95 6.11
CA LEU A 58 -14.24 45.65 6.78
C LEU A 58 -15.34 44.76 6.19
N LEU A 59 -16.47 45.32 5.78
CA LEU A 59 -17.53 44.59 5.08
C LEU A 59 -17.11 44.17 3.67
N LEU A 60 -16.40 45.03 2.94
CA LEU A 60 -15.79 44.67 1.64
C LEU A 60 -14.73 43.58 1.79
N PHE A 61 -13.81 43.69 2.76
CA PHE A 61 -12.85 42.63 3.04
C PHE A 61 -13.54 41.33 3.46
N ALA A 62 -14.57 41.39 4.32
CA ALA A 62 -15.34 40.20 4.70
C ALA A 62 -16.05 39.56 3.49
N SER A 63 -16.60 40.35 2.56
CA SER A 63 -17.22 39.80 1.34
C SER A 63 -16.19 39.22 0.38
N LEU A 64 -15.02 39.87 0.19
CA LEU A 64 -13.95 39.32 -0.64
C LEU A 64 -13.33 38.05 -0.03
N SER A 65 -13.18 37.97 1.30
CA SER A 65 -12.72 36.75 1.99
C SER A 65 -13.77 35.63 1.96
N ALA A 66 -15.07 35.95 2.03
CA ALA A 66 -16.14 34.96 1.87
C ALA A 66 -16.21 34.38 0.44
N ILE A 67 -15.83 35.16 -0.58
CA ILE A 67 -15.74 34.71 -1.98
C ILE A 67 -14.53 33.80 -2.24
N HIS A 68 -13.48 33.85 -1.40
CA HIS A 68 -12.24 33.09 -1.58
C HIS A 68 -12.00 32.00 -0.52
N CYS A 69 -13.05 31.55 0.17
CA CYS A 69 -12.95 30.48 1.19
C CYS A 69 -13.96 29.34 1.03
N THR A 70 -14.58 29.21 -0.14
CA THR A 70 -14.88 27.86 -0.66
C THR A 70 -13.56 27.27 -1.14
N ALA A 71 -12.97 26.37 -0.36
CA ALA A 71 -12.12 25.34 -0.95
C ALA A 71 -13.05 24.54 -1.88
N ASP A 72 -12.88 24.70 -3.19
CA ASP A 72 -13.82 24.18 -4.17
C ASP A 72 -13.73 22.65 -4.19
N ALA A 73 -14.67 22.01 -3.50
CA ALA A 73 -14.63 20.58 -3.21
C ALA A 73 -14.76 19.80 -4.52
N GLN A 74 -13.63 19.29 -5.02
CA GLN A 74 -13.48 18.86 -6.40
C GLN A 74 -14.58 17.87 -6.79
N ALA A 75 -15.28 18.16 -7.90
CA ALA A 75 -16.43 17.38 -8.33
C ALA A 75 -16.11 15.87 -8.40
N PRO A 76 -16.98 15.01 -7.84
CA PRO A 76 -16.74 13.58 -7.72
C PRO A 76 -16.67 12.93 -9.10
N LEU A 77 -15.83 11.89 -9.22
CA LEU A 77 -15.75 11.09 -10.44
C LEU A 77 -17.08 10.36 -10.66
N ARG A 78 -17.61 10.42 -11.88
CA ARG A 78 -18.88 9.80 -12.27
C ARG A 78 -18.72 9.03 -13.56
N ALA A 79 -19.40 7.88 -13.65
CA ALA A 79 -19.58 7.21 -14.93
C ALA A 79 -20.47 8.06 -15.86
N ARG A 80 -20.31 7.93 -17.17
CA ARG A 80 -21.28 8.42 -18.16
C ARG A 80 -22.23 7.31 -18.55
N VAL A 81 -23.50 7.63 -18.84
CA VAL A 81 -24.44 6.67 -19.43
C VAL A 81 -24.57 6.95 -20.92
N VAL A 82 -24.34 5.92 -21.74
CA VAL A 82 -24.48 5.96 -23.20
C VAL A 82 -25.25 4.70 -23.62
N ASP A 83 -26.36 4.87 -24.33
CA ASP A 83 -27.21 3.79 -24.86
C ASP A 83 -27.64 2.73 -23.82
N GLY A 84 -27.89 3.18 -22.57
CA GLY A 84 -28.29 2.32 -21.46
C GLY A 84 -27.13 1.60 -20.76
N VAL A 85 -25.88 1.85 -21.15
CA VAL A 85 -24.66 1.32 -20.55
C VAL A 85 -23.95 2.44 -19.78
N ALA A 86 -23.68 2.23 -18.48
CA ALA A 86 -22.77 3.09 -17.74
C ALA A 86 -21.31 2.75 -18.12
N LYS A 87 -20.46 3.76 -18.30
CA LYS A 87 -19.07 3.63 -18.74
C LYS A 87 -18.16 4.58 -17.99
N PHE A 88 -16.92 4.15 -17.76
CA PHE A 88 -15.84 5.00 -17.25
C PHE A 88 -14.51 4.56 -17.87
N LYS A 89 -13.88 5.45 -18.65
CA LYS A 89 -12.64 5.20 -19.38
C LYS A 89 -11.45 5.89 -18.72
N ILE A 90 -10.42 5.11 -18.42
CA ILE A 90 -9.13 5.57 -17.89
C ILE A 90 -8.07 5.44 -18.99
N LEU A 91 -7.25 6.46 -19.18
CA LEU A 91 -5.99 6.38 -19.91
C LEU A 91 -4.85 6.24 -18.88
N GLN A 92 -4.11 5.14 -18.94
CA GLN A 92 -2.87 4.96 -18.19
C GLN A 92 -1.69 5.47 -19.01
N LEU A 93 -0.92 6.38 -18.43
CA LEU A 93 0.37 6.84 -18.94
C LEU A 93 1.44 6.37 -17.95
N ALA A 94 2.41 5.60 -18.42
CA ALA A 94 3.50 5.04 -17.61
C ALA A 94 4.83 5.51 -18.17
N ASP A 95 5.82 5.71 -17.29
CA ASP A 95 7.23 5.84 -17.65
C ASP A 95 7.43 6.97 -18.67
N LEU A 96 7.01 8.18 -18.28
CA LEU A 96 7.07 9.38 -19.11
C LEU A 96 8.41 10.08 -19.00
N HIS A 97 8.95 10.21 -17.77
CA HIS A 97 10.23 10.87 -17.49
C HIS A 97 10.32 12.29 -18.11
N PHE A 98 9.40 13.19 -17.72
CA PHE A 98 9.53 14.60 -18.14
C PHE A 98 10.72 15.26 -17.41
N THR A 99 11.59 15.92 -18.18
CA THR A 99 12.65 16.81 -17.68
C THR A 99 12.12 18.22 -17.42
N GLY A 100 11.08 18.64 -18.15
CA GLY A 100 10.57 20.02 -18.20
C GLY A 100 11.22 20.88 -19.30
N ASP A 101 12.23 20.36 -20.00
CA ASP A 101 12.76 20.96 -21.23
C ASP A 101 12.20 20.24 -22.46
N ALA A 102 11.23 20.88 -23.12
CA ALA A 102 10.63 20.37 -24.35
C ALA A 102 11.64 20.12 -25.49
N THR A 103 12.85 20.67 -25.43
CA THR A 103 13.93 20.43 -26.41
C THR A 103 14.85 19.26 -26.06
N PHE A 104 14.69 18.63 -24.89
CA PHE A 104 15.54 17.54 -24.44
C PHE A 104 15.49 16.34 -25.42
N PRO A 105 16.63 15.83 -25.92
CA PRO A 105 16.68 14.82 -26.96
C PRO A 105 16.31 13.42 -26.44
N CYS A 106 15.73 12.59 -27.30
CA CYS A 106 15.43 11.19 -26.94
C CYS A 106 16.70 10.34 -26.77
N LEU A 107 16.86 9.65 -25.63
CA LEU A 107 17.94 8.66 -25.44
C LEU A 107 17.78 7.47 -26.38
N ASN A 108 16.57 6.88 -26.39
CA ASN A 108 16.23 5.73 -27.23
C ASN A 108 15.11 6.13 -28.20
N ALA A 109 15.45 7.01 -29.13
CA ALA A 109 14.55 7.51 -30.18
C ALA A 109 13.99 6.35 -31.03
N PRO A 110 12.65 6.23 -31.20
CA PRO A 110 12.05 5.25 -32.09
C PRO A 110 12.63 5.29 -33.50
N ALA A 111 12.85 4.10 -34.07
CA ALA A 111 13.44 3.98 -35.40
C ALA A 111 12.58 4.64 -36.50
N GLN A 112 13.25 5.15 -37.54
CA GLN A 112 12.65 5.81 -38.72
C GLN A 112 11.77 7.05 -38.45
N LEU A 113 12.02 7.80 -37.36
CA LEU A 113 11.43 9.14 -37.19
C LEU A 113 11.88 10.13 -38.27
N ALA A 114 10.92 10.88 -38.82
CA ALA A 114 11.15 11.94 -39.81
C ALA A 114 11.53 13.31 -39.21
N THR A 115 11.40 13.44 -37.88
CA THR A 115 11.70 14.66 -37.11
C THR A 115 12.66 14.35 -35.95
N PRO A 116 13.41 15.33 -35.43
CA PRO A 116 14.23 15.14 -34.23
C PRO A 116 13.37 14.72 -33.03
N CYS A 117 13.67 13.57 -32.45
CA CYS A 117 12.98 13.04 -31.28
C CYS A 117 13.37 13.86 -30.03
N THR A 118 12.36 14.44 -29.37
CA THR A 118 12.52 15.31 -28.18
C THR A 118 11.34 15.16 -27.22
N GLU A 119 11.42 15.70 -26.00
CA GLU A 119 10.31 15.76 -25.03
C GLU A 119 9.03 16.45 -25.61
N ALA A 120 9.18 17.40 -26.54
CA ALA A 120 8.04 17.95 -27.29
C ALA A 120 7.25 16.89 -28.08
N LEU A 121 7.91 15.81 -28.53
CA LEU A 121 7.28 14.70 -29.23
C LEU A 121 6.52 13.77 -28.27
N MET A 122 6.98 13.61 -27.03
CA MET A 122 6.19 12.98 -25.95
C MET A 122 4.94 13.81 -25.65
N SER A 123 5.09 15.13 -25.51
CA SER A 123 3.97 16.04 -25.27
C SER A 123 2.90 15.92 -26.36
N ALA A 124 3.32 15.90 -27.63
CA ALA A 124 2.43 15.69 -28.77
C ALA A 124 1.75 14.31 -28.74
N PHE A 125 2.47 13.23 -28.40
CA PHE A 125 1.89 11.89 -28.28
C PHE A 125 0.83 11.81 -27.16
N VAL A 126 1.08 12.44 -26.00
CA VAL A 126 0.08 12.55 -24.92
C VAL A 126 -1.13 13.35 -25.39
N ASP A 127 -0.93 14.46 -26.11
CA ASP A 127 -2.01 15.27 -26.68
C ASP A 127 -2.87 14.50 -27.72
N GLU A 128 -2.24 13.66 -28.56
CA GLU A 128 -2.91 12.75 -29.49
C GLU A 128 -3.72 11.66 -28.76
N LEU A 129 -3.14 11.03 -27.74
CA LEU A 129 -3.82 9.99 -26.94
C LEU A 129 -5.08 10.54 -26.26
N LEU A 130 -5.00 11.76 -25.71
CA LEU A 130 -6.13 12.43 -25.07
C LEU A 130 -7.26 12.74 -26.06
N GLU A 131 -6.95 13.14 -27.29
CA GLU A 131 -7.96 13.41 -28.33
C GLU A 131 -8.48 12.12 -28.99
N ALA A 132 -7.66 11.08 -29.14
CA ALA A 132 -8.07 9.80 -29.72
C ALA A 132 -8.98 8.98 -28.79
N GLU A 133 -8.77 9.04 -27.47
CA GLU A 133 -9.55 8.26 -26.49
C GLU A 133 -10.64 9.05 -25.77
N LYS A 134 -10.43 10.36 -25.56
CA LYS A 134 -11.30 11.24 -24.77
C LYS A 134 -11.69 10.60 -23.42
N PRO A 135 -10.68 10.28 -22.58
CA PRO A 135 -10.90 9.53 -21.34
C PRO A 135 -11.68 10.35 -20.31
N ASP A 136 -12.39 9.64 -19.43
CA ASP A 136 -13.05 10.22 -18.26
C ASP A 136 -12.02 10.55 -17.15
N PHE A 137 -10.88 9.87 -17.17
CA PHE A 137 -9.83 9.99 -16.16
C PHE A 137 -8.45 9.62 -16.73
N VAL A 138 -7.39 10.21 -16.20
CA VAL A 138 -6.01 9.82 -16.51
C VAL A 138 -5.31 9.31 -15.26
N VAL A 139 -4.53 8.23 -15.39
CA VAL A 139 -3.60 7.77 -14.36
C VAL A 139 -2.18 7.87 -14.89
N PHE A 140 -1.45 8.81 -14.32
CA PHE A 140 0.00 8.91 -14.44
C PHE A 140 0.61 7.90 -13.45
N SER A 141 1.24 6.85 -13.99
CA SER A 141 1.53 5.61 -13.27
C SER A 141 2.98 5.45 -12.78
N GLY A 142 3.60 6.57 -12.44
CA GLY A 142 4.95 6.65 -11.90
C GLY A 142 6.02 6.85 -12.98
N ASP A 143 7.17 7.34 -12.54
CA ASP A 143 8.23 7.90 -13.37
C ASP A 143 7.67 8.95 -14.32
N ASN A 144 7.01 9.94 -13.70
CA ASN A 144 6.32 11.02 -14.38
C ASN A 144 7.32 12.15 -14.67
N VAL A 145 8.29 12.35 -13.78
CA VAL A 145 9.43 13.26 -13.95
C VAL A 145 10.77 12.53 -13.78
N GLU A 146 11.77 12.96 -14.55
CA GLU A 146 13.19 12.63 -14.35
C GLU A 146 13.96 13.93 -14.62
N THR A 147 14.30 14.69 -13.57
CA THR A 147 14.93 16.01 -13.73
C THR A 147 16.25 16.10 -12.97
N PHE A 148 17.23 16.78 -13.56
CA PHE A 148 18.62 16.78 -13.07
C PHE A 148 18.92 17.82 -11.96
N ASP A 149 17.97 18.71 -11.64
CA ASP A 149 18.04 19.55 -10.43
C ASP A 149 16.65 19.94 -9.89
N GLU A 150 16.60 20.32 -8.60
CA GLU A 150 15.40 20.76 -7.88
C GLU A 150 14.53 21.78 -8.64
N LYS A 151 15.13 22.67 -9.45
CA LYS A 151 14.43 23.81 -10.06
C LYS A 151 13.49 23.37 -11.19
N HIS A 152 13.80 22.25 -11.85
CA HIS A 152 13.08 21.81 -13.04
C HIS A 152 11.88 20.90 -12.72
N HIS A 153 11.75 20.41 -11.48
CA HIS A 153 10.62 19.59 -11.04
C HIS A 153 9.27 20.31 -11.21
N GLN A 154 9.19 21.63 -10.99
CA GLN A 154 7.96 22.40 -11.28
C GLN A 154 7.64 22.39 -12.77
N SER A 155 8.61 22.65 -13.64
CA SER A 155 8.40 22.63 -15.11
C SER A 155 8.06 21.25 -15.65
N ALA A 156 8.61 20.17 -15.07
CA ALA A 156 8.28 18.80 -15.45
C ALA A 156 6.84 18.43 -15.02
N VAL A 157 6.45 18.75 -13.78
CA VAL A 157 5.07 18.59 -13.29
C VAL A 157 4.10 19.47 -14.09
N ASP A 158 4.51 20.67 -14.49
CA ASP A 158 3.74 21.53 -15.40
C ASP A 158 3.58 20.93 -16.79
N ALA A 159 4.63 20.33 -17.35
CA ALA A 159 4.63 19.73 -18.67
C ALA A 159 3.73 18.48 -18.75
N PHE A 160 3.89 17.49 -17.86
CA PHE A 160 3.11 16.25 -17.94
C PHE A 160 1.61 16.48 -17.64
N THR A 161 1.29 17.40 -16.73
CA THR A 161 -0.12 17.72 -16.38
C THR A 161 -0.80 18.66 -17.39
N LYS A 162 -0.05 19.36 -18.25
CA LYS A 162 -0.56 20.36 -19.20
C LYS A 162 -1.73 19.86 -20.04
N GLY A 163 -1.59 18.68 -20.66
CA GLY A 163 -2.59 18.15 -21.60
C GLY A 163 -3.94 17.86 -20.94
N VAL A 164 -3.95 17.46 -19.67
CA VAL A 164 -5.17 17.15 -18.91
C VAL A 164 -5.78 18.39 -18.26
N GLU A 165 -4.96 19.30 -17.70
CA GLU A 165 -5.42 20.60 -17.19
C GLU A 165 -6.12 21.41 -18.31
N GLN A 166 -5.51 21.50 -19.50
CA GLN A 166 -6.06 22.25 -20.63
C GLN A 166 -7.35 21.69 -21.21
N ARG A 167 -7.63 20.39 -21.01
CA ARG A 167 -8.86 19.72 -21.47
C ARG A 167 -9.92 19.57 -20.37
N GLY A 168 -9.61 19.94 -19.12
CA GLY A 168 -10.50 19.72 -17.97
C GLY A 168 -10.69 18.23 -17.66
N VAL A 169 -9.71 17.37 -17.96
CA VAL A 169 -9.77 15.92 -17.69
C VAL A 169 -9.20 15.64 -16.29
N PRO A 170 -9.97 15.08 -15.35
CA PRO A 170 -9.47 14.77 -14.02
C PRO A 170 -8.41 13.66 -14.06
N PHE A 171 -7.44 13.70 -13.16
CA PHE A 171 -6.34 12.75 -13.15
C PHE A 171 -5.85 12.34 -11.75
N ALA A 172 -5.18 11.20 -11.66
CA ALA A 172 -4.42 10.74 -10.51
C ALA A 172 -2.95 10.51 -10.89
N VAL A 173 -2.09 10.58 -9.89
CA VAL A 173 -0.65 10.26 -9.96
C VAL A 173 -0.34 9.26 -8.84
N ILE A 174 0.43 8.25 -9.20
CA ILE A 174 1.35 7.54 -8.30
C ILE A 174 2.78 7.88 -8.73
N LEU A 175 3.73 7.75 -7.81
CA LEU A 175 5.13 8.08 -8.06
C LEU A 175 5.96 6.80 -8.25
N GLY A 176 6.91 6.84 -9.18
CA GLY A 176 7.88 5.78 -9.46
C GLY A 176 9.16 5.94 -8.66
N ASN A 177 10.29 5.43 -9.14
CA ASN A 177 11.58 5.66 -8.44
C ASN A 177 12.27 6.95 -8.89
N HIS A 178 12.13 7.37 -10.15
CA HIS A 178 12.77 8.58 -10.69
C HIS A 178 12.12 9.87 -10.19
N ASP A 179 10.83 9.82 -9.85
CA ASP A 179 10.07 10.98 -9.40
C ASP A 179 10.70 11.69 -8.18
N ASP A 180 11.40 10.98 -7.29
CA ASP A 180 12.13 11.54 -6.12
C ASP A 180 13.66 11.38 -6.15
N GLU A 181 14.26 11.32 -7.34
CA GLU A 181 15.71 11.37 -7.53
C GLU A 181 16.27 12.81 -7.51
N ASN A 182 17.59 12.93 -7.73
CA ASN A 182 18.35 14.18 -7.90
C ASN A 182 18.17 15.26 -6.80
N GLY A 183 17.69 14.84 -5.63
CA GLY A 183 17.63 15.65 -4.40
C GLY A 183 16.27 16.28 -4.09
N PHE A 184 15.21 15.98 -4.85
CA PHE A 184 13.88 16.53 -4.62
C PHE A 184 12.95 15.54 -3.90
N PRO A 185 12.34 15.86 -2.74
CA PRO A 185 11.59 14.88 -1.96
C PRO A 185 10.27 14.41 -2.61
N ARG A 186 9.97 13.12 -2.47
CA ARG A 186 8.72 12.46 -2.90
C ARG A 186 7.43 13.18 -2.45
N GLU A 187 7.41 13.64 -1.21
CA GLU A 187 6.32 14.43 -0.63
C GLU A 187 6.12 15.76 -1.39
N ASP A 188 7.20 16.41 -1.83
CA ASP A 188 7.14 17.66 -2.58
C ASP A 188 6.68 17.46 -4.04
N VAL A 189 7.08 16.37 -4.70
CA VAL A 189 6.56 15.97 -6.03
C VAL A 189 5.05 15.76 -5.97
N LEU A 190 4.59 15.02 -4.96
CA LEU A 190 3.17 14.80 -4.73
C LEU A 190 2.45 16.11 -4.37
N ARG A 191 3.06 16.99 -3.58
CA ARG A 191 2.52 18.32 -3.24
C ARG A 191 2.35 19.22 -4.47
N LEU A 192 3.33 19.25 -5.38
CA LEU A 192 3.20 19.99 -6.66
C LEU A 192 2.07 19.43 -7.53
N THR A 193 1.94 18.11 -7.53
CA THR A 193 0.88 17.38 -8.26
C THR A 193 -0.52 17.58 -7.66
N MET A 194 -0.63 17.63 -6.33
CA MET A 194 -1.89 17.88 -5.62
C MET A 194 -2.36 19.33 -5.74
N ALA A 195 -1.47 20.27 -6.07
CA ALA A 195 -1.80 21.67 -6.31
C ALA A 195 -2.46 21.94 -7.69
N LYS A 196 -2.61 20.91 -8.54
CA LYS A 196 -3.20 21.02 -9.89
C LYS A 196 -4.72 20.95 -9.86
N THR A 197 -5.36 21.71 -10.74
CA THR A 197 -6.82 21.94 -10.75
C THR A 197 -7.63 20.66 -10.94
N MET A 198 -7.17 19.82 -11.86
CA MET A 198 -7.79 18.57 -12.26
C MET A 198 -7.28 17.37 -11.47
N SER A 199 -6.35 17.58 -10.53
CA SER A 199 -5.83 16.52 -9.67
C SER A 199 -6.94 15.89 -8.84
N ARG A 200 -6.81 14.59 -8.63
CA ARG A 200 -7.52 13.79 -7.61
C ARG A 200 -6.54 12.99 -6.76
N SER A 201 -5.23 13.22 -6.92
CA SER A 201 -4.17 12.67 -6.08
C SER A 201 -4.34 13.13 -4.64
N GLN A 202 -4.02 12.25 -3.69
CA GLN A 202 -4.10 12.54 -2.26
C GLN A 202 -2.83 12.03 -1.57
N ARG A 203 -2.42 12.68 -0.48
CA ARG A 203 -1.26 12.22 0.29
C ARG A 203 -1.43 10.82 0.88
N GLY A 204 -2.65 10.51 1.32
CA GLY A 204 -2.92 9.34 2.15
C GLY A 204 -2.61 9.56 3.64
N PRO A 205 -2.94 8.59 4.51
CA PRO A 205 -2.77 8.73 5.95
C PRO A 205 -1.30 8.81 6.37
N ALA A 206 -0.95 9.69 7.30
CA ALA A 206 0.42 9.86 7.79
C ALA A 206 0.97 8.68 8.63
N ALA A 207 0.13 7.67 8.92
CA ALA A 207 0.50 6.43 9.61
C ALA A 207 0.66 5.22 8.66
N VAL A 208 0.63 5.47 7.35
CA VAL A 208 0.87 4.48 6.29
C VAL A 208 2.18 4.86 5.61
N ASP A 209 3.02 3.88 5.31
CA ASP A 209 4.34 4.10 4.70
C ASP A 209 4.20 4.69 3.29
N GLY A 210 5.09 5.63 2.94
CA GLY A 210 5.08 6.33 1.66
C GLY A 210 4.08 7.49 1.58
N VAL A 211 3.89 8.00 0.36
CA VAL A 211 2.99 9.11 0.02
C VAL A 211 2.27 8.79 -1.31
N GLY A 212 0.98 9.11 -1.40
CA GLY A 212 0.16 8.72 -2.55
C GLY A 212 -0.62 7.42 -2.34
N ASN A 213 -0.87 7.04 -1.08
CA ASN A 213 -1.70 5.90 -0.71
C ASN A 213 -3.17 6.32 -0.54
N TYR A 214 -4.04 6.08 -1.53
CA TYR A 214 -5.44 6.53 -1.48
C TYR A 214 -6.39 5.68 -2.35
N GLU A 215 -7.69 5.95 -2.21
CA GLU A 215 -8.76 5.39 -3.05
C GLU A 215 -9.52 6.52 -3.75
N LEU A 216 -9.96 6.27 -4.98
CA LEU A 216 -10.98 7.06 -5.67
C LEU A 216 -12.17 6.17 -6.10
N SER A 217 -13.37 6.57 -5.70
CA SER A 217 -14.63 5.95 -6.15
C SER A 217 -15.22 6.67 -7.35
N VAL A 218 -15.74 5.91 -8.30
CA VAL A 218 -16.57 6.39 -9.39
C VAL A 218 -18.03 6.17 -9.03
N LEU A 219 -18.82 7.25 -9.05
CA LEU A 219 -20.23 7.22 -8.68
C LEU A 219 -21.15 7.04 -9.89
N ALA A 220 -22.31 6.46 -9.65
CA ALA A 220 -23.41 6.43 -10.60
C ALA A 220 -23.93 7.87 -10.88
N PRO A 221 -24.09 8.29 -12.14
CA PRO A 221 -24.66 9.61 -12.47
C PRO A 221 -26.18 9.64 -12.26
N VAL A 222 -26.85 8.50 -12.43
CA VAL A 222 -28.30 8.29 -12.28
C VAL A 222 -28.55 6.85 -11.81
N ARG A 223 -29.75 6.57 -11.29
CA ARG A 223 -30.19 5.21 -10.98
C ARG A 223 -30.29 4.36 -12.25
N GLY A 224 -29.79 3.13 -12.21
CA GLY A 224 -29.84 2.16 -13.30
C GLY A 224 -29.46 0.75 -12.83
N PRO A 225 -29.17 -0.19 -13.75
CA PRO A 225 -28.76 -1.56 -13.38
C PRO A 225 -27.50 -1.64 -12.51
N TRP A 226 -26.64 -0.63 -12.58
CA TRP A 226 -25.38 -0.53 -11.84
C TRP A 226 -25.53 -0.15 -10.36
N GLY A 227 -26.64 0.50 -9.96
CA GLY A 227 -26.87 1.08 -8.62
C GLY A 227 -27.89 2.23 -8.63
N SER A 228 -28.15 2.85 -7.47
CA SER A 228 -28.86 4.13 -7.37
C SER A 228 -27.98 5.29 -7.88
N ALA A 229 -28.54 6.50 -8.01
CA ALA A 229 -27.72 7.68 -8.22
C ALA A 229 -26.81 7.91 -7.00
N ASP A 230 -25.60 8.42 -7.22
CA ASP A 230 -24.57 8.69 -6.20
C ASP A 230 -23.99 7.46 -5.47
N ASP A 231 -24.50 6.25 -5.69
CA ASP A 231 -23.84 5.00 -5.26
C ASP A 231 -22.48 4.84 -5.95
N ALA A 232 -21.48 4.31 -5.24
CA ALA A 232 -20.21 3.89 -5.84
C ALA A 232 -20.45 2.65 -6.73
N VAL A 233 -19.91 2.65 -7.95
CA VAL A 233 -20.10 1.56 -8.94
C VAL A 233 -18.80 0.93 -9.41
N PHE A 234 -17.68 1.62 -9.23
CA PHE A 234 -16.32 1.18 -9.57
C PHE A 234 -15.32 1.91 -8.66
N ARG A 235 -14.20 1.27 -8.32
CA ARG A 235 -13.21 1.77 -7.35
C ARG A 235 -11.78 1.64 -7.91
N MET A 236 -10.94 2.61 -7.60
CA MET A 236 -9.53 2.66 -7.99
C MET A 236 -8.66 2.88 -6.75
N TYR A 237 -7.74 1.96 -6.49
CA TYR A 237 -6.76 2.07 -5.41
C TYR A 237 -5.40 2.52 -5.97
N PHE A 238 -4.72 3.39 -5.24
CA PHE A 238 -3.41 3.94 -5.57
C PHE A 238 -2.48 3.69 -4.39
N LEU A 239 -1.33 3.04 -4.62
CA LEU A 239 -0.34 2.73 -3.59
C LEU A 239 1.05 3.22 -4.00
N ASP A 240 1.80 3.67 -3.00
CA ASP A 240 3.21 4.00 -3.14
C ASP A 240 4.06 2.72 -3.18
N SER A 241 4.74 2.40 -4.28
CA SER A 241 5.66 1.25 -4.31
C SER A 241 6.99 1.47 -3.58
N GLY A 242 7.24 2.71 -3.15
CA GLY A 242 8.57 3.25 -2.88
C GLY A 242 9.38 3.43 -4.17
N GLY A 243 10.59 3.95 -4.00
CA GLY A 243 11.65 3.97 -5.03
C GLY A 243 12.78 3.03 -4.63
N TYR A 244 13.58 3.44 -3.63
CA TYR A 244 14.73 2.68 -3.12
C TYR A 244 14.63 2.37 -1.62
N PRO A 245 15.05 1.19 -1.13
CA PRO A 245 14.97 0.83 0.28
C PRO A 245 15.76 1.79 1.19
N ASP A 246 15.17 2.23 2.32
CA ASP A 246 15.93 2.93 3.37
C ASP A 246 16.93 1.97 4.03
N ARG A 247 18.17 1.95 3.54
CA ARG A 247 19.26 1.10 4.03
C ARG A 247 19.77 1.47 5.44
N ARG A 248 19.30 2.57 6.05
CA ARG A 248 19.51 2.85 7.49
C ARG A 248 18.48 2.10 8.33
N THR A 249 17.26 1.94 7.85
CA THR A 249 16.18 1.21 8.53
C THR A 249 16.23 -0.29 8.22
N TYR A 250 16.63 -0.67 7.00
CA TYR A 250 16.69 -2.03 6.49
C TYR A 250 18.08 -2.39 5.93
N PRO A 251 19.15 -2.39 6.76
CA PRO A 251 20.53 -2.52 6.29
C PRO A 251 20.85 -3.85 5.59
N ASP A 252 20.12 -4.93 5.92
CA ASP A 252 20.33 -6.26 5.34
C ASP A 252 19.56 -6.48 4.02
N VAL A 253 18.66 -5.57 3.62
CA VAL A 253 17.89 -5.70 2.36
C VAL A 253 18.80 -5.46 1.15
N GLN A 254 19.04 -6.52 0.38
CA GLN A 254 19.87 -6.49 -0.83
C GLN A 254 19.08 -6.17 -2.11
N SER A 255 17.80 -5.82 -2.00
CA SER A 255 17.03 -5.34 -3.14
C SER A 255 17.62 -4.04 -3.69
N LEU A 256 17.51 -3.85 -5.01
CA LEU A 256 17.74 -2.55 -5.64
C LEU A 256 16.55 -1.64 -5.33
N TYR A 257 15.36 -2.08 -5.72
CA TYR A 257 14.11 -1.34 -5.60
C TYR A 257 13.32 -1.67 -4.33
N ASP A 258 12.54 -0.69 -3.89
CA ASP A 258 11.72 -0.78 -2.68
C ASP A 258 10.45 -1.63 -2.89
N TRP A 259 9.71 -1.89 -1.82
CA TRP A 259 8.50 -2.72 -1.84
C TRP A 259 7.35 -2.10 -1.03
N ILE A 260 6.11 -2.39 -1.45
CA ILE A 260 4.90 -2.01 -0.70
C ILE A 260 4.93 -2.65 0.70
N LYS A 261 4.83 -1.81 1.72
CA LYS A 261 5.03 -2.14 3.13
C LYS A 261 3.77 -2.77 3.76
N PRO A 262 3.90 -3.53 4.87
CA PRO A 262 2.75 -4.12 5.57
C PRO A 262 1.67 -3.11 6.01
N SER A 263 2.05 -1.86 6.32
CA SER A 263 1.08 -0.80 6.68
C SER A 263 0.15 -0.44 5.51
N GLN A 264 0.66 -0.47 4.27
CA GLN A 264 -0.08 -0.17 3.05
C GLN A 264 -1.01 -1.33 2.66
N VAL A 265 -0.56 -2.58 2.86
CA VAL A 265 -1.41 -3.76 2.66
C VAL A 265 -2.52 -3.83 3.71
N ALA A 266 -2.22 -3.48 4.96
CA ALA A 266 -3.23 -3.33 6.02
C ALA A 266 -4.21 -2.19 5.71
N TYR A 267 -3.74 -1.05 5.19
CA TYR A 267 -4.57 0.06 4.75
C TYR A 267 -5.53 -0.35 3.62
N TYR A 268 -5.04 -1.04 2.58
CA TYR A 268 -5.89 -1.61 1.52
C TYR A 268 -6.91 -2.62 2.08
N ARG A 269 -6.49 -3.59 2.92
CA ARG A 269 -7.40 -4.56 3.55
C ARG A 269 -8.52 -3.85 4.34
N ASN A 270 -8.19 -2.78 5.07
CA ASN A 270 -9.14 -2.00 5.87
C ASN A 270 -10.12 -1.18 5.02
N LEU A 271 -9.65 -0.50 3.97
CA LEU A 271 -10.54 0.17 3.00
C LEU A 271 -11.48 -0.85 2.36
N SER A 272 -10.92 -1.94 1.83
CA SER A 272 -11.65 -3.03 1.18
C SER A 272 -12.75 -3.62 2.08
N ALA A 273 -12.47 -3.79 3.37
CA ALA A 273 -13.46 -4.26 4.34
C ALA A 273 -14.59 -3.22 4.57
N ALA A 274 -14.24 -1.97 4.87
CA ALA A 274 -15.22 -0.91 5.09
C ALA A 274 -16.10 -0.64 3.86
N ASN A 275 -15.52 -0.72 2.67
CA ASN A 275 -16.19 -0.59 1.38
C ASN A 275 -17.20 -1.71 1.11
N TYR A 276 -16.82 -2.95 1.43
CA TYR A 276 -17.72 -4.09 1.36
C TYR A 276 -18.86 -3.95 2.37
N ASP A 277 -18.57 -3.63 3.63
CA ASP A 277 -19.58 -3.45 4.68
C ASP A 277 -20.53 -2.27 4.39
N GLN A 278 -20.08 -1.23 3.68
CA GLN A 278 -20.95 -0.17 3.15
C GLN A 278 -21.87 -0.72 2.06
N GLN A 279 -21.35 -1.50 1.11
CA GLN A 279 -22.16 -2.11 0.04
C GLN A 279 -23.26 -3.03 0.60
N GLN A 280 -22.93 -3.93 1.53
CA GLN A 280 -23.90 -4.87 2.13
C GLN A 280 -25.00 -4.18 2.97
N ARG A 281 -24.80 -2.91 3.37
CA ARG A 281 -25.82 -2.09 4.06
C ARG A 281 -26.74 -1.34 3.09
N ALA A 282 -26.25 -1.03 1.88
CA ALA A 282 -27.03 -0.34 0.85
C ALA A 282 -27.86 -1.34 0.01
N GLU A 283 -27.28 -2.48 -0.34
CA GLU A 283 -27.92 -3.55 -1.10
C GLU A 283 -28.24 -4.72 -0.14
N GLY A 284 -29.53 -4.94 0.17
CA GLY A 284 -29.99 -5.89 1.19
C GLY A 284 -29.87 -7.38 0.86
N ALA A 285 -28.82 -7.79 0.14
CA ALA A 285 -28.48 -9.16 -0.19
C ALA A 285 -26.96 -9.33 -0.23
N LYS A 286 -26.45 -10.55 -0.04
CA LYS A 286 -24.99 -10.86 -0.05
C LYS A 286 -24.38 -10.71 -1.45
N ASN A 287 -24.17 -9.47 -1.88
CA ASN A 287 -23.63 -9.15 -3.19
C ASN A 287 -22.10 -9.30 -3.19
N ALA A 288 -21.55 -9.74 -4.33
CA ALA A 288 -20.10 -9.73 -4.53
C ALA A 288 -19.54 -8.30 -4.43
N PRO A 289 -18.29 -8.12 -3.98
CA PRO A 289 -17.64 -6.81 -3.95
C PRO A 289 -17.70 -6.12 -5.31
N LEU A 290 -17.91 -4.80 -5.31
CA LEU A 290 -17.77 -3.98 -6.51
C LEU A 290 -16.40 -4.24 -7.16
N PRO A 291 -16.34 -4.43 -8.50
CA PRO A 291 -15.05 -4.67 -9.16
C PRO A 291 -14.18 -3.41 -9.04
N ALA A 292 -12.94 -3.60 -8.63
CA ALA A 292 -11.97 -2.53 -8.46
C ALA A 292 -10.71 -2.77 -9.32
N VAL A 293 -9.87 -1.74 -9.44
CA VAL A 293 -8.52 -1.82 -10.00
C VAL A 293 -7.51 -1.18 -9.05
N MET A 294 -6.23 -1.51 -9.22
CA MET A 294 -5.14 -0.95 -8.41
C MET A 294 -3.97 -0.48 -9.29
N PHE A 295 -3.35 0.63 -8.89
CA PHE A 295 -2.16 1.19 -9.51
C PHE A 295 -1.04 1.35 -8.48
N PHE A 296 0.16 0.90 -8.82
CA PHE A 296 1.44 1.21 -8.16
C PHE A 296 2.56 1.05 -9.19
N HIS A 297 3.71 1.68 -9.02
CA HIS A 297 4.68 1.80 -10.12
C HIS A 297 5.58 0.56 -10.27
N ILE A 298 6.35 0.22 -9.23
CA ILE A 298 7.31 -0.89 -9.28
C ILE A 298 6.56 -2.24 -9.18
N PRO A 299 6.79 -3.20 -10.10
CA PRO A 299 6.08 -4.48 -10.13
C PRO A 299 6.32 -5.32 -8.87
N LEU A 300 5.29 -6.07 -8.46
CA LEU A 300 5.47 -7.17 -7.51
C LEU A 300 6.21 -8.32 -8.18
N LYS A 301 6.86 -9.19 -7.39
CA LYS A 301 7.48 -10.43 -7.87
C LYS A 301 6.53 -11.27 -8.72
N GLU A 302 5.25 -11.24 -8.39
CA GLU A 302 4.21 -11.98 -9.08
C GLU A 302 4.03 -11.54 -10.54
N PHE A 303 4.51 -10.37 -10.99
CA PHE A 303 4.54 -10.02 -12.42
C PHE A 303 5.50 -10.91 -13.23
N ALA A 304 6.43 -11.63 -12.60
CA ALA A 304 7.14 -12.73 -13.23
C ALA A 304 6.17 -13.90 -13.48
N PHE A 305 5.66 -13.98 -14.71
CA PHE A 305 4.83 -15.11 -15.14
C PHE A 305 5.64 -16.42 -15.16
N ALA A 306 4.99 -17.52 -14.78
CA ALA A 306 5.53 -18.87 -14.84
C ALA A 306 4.92 -19.63 -16.03
N ALA A 307 5.43 -20.82 -16.31
CA ALA A 307 4.93 -21.66 -17.42
C ALA A 307 3.42 -21.98 -17.34
N ALA A 308 2.86 -22.00 -16.13
CA ALA A 308 1.43 -22.23 -15.90
C ALA A 308 0.55 -21.02 -16.26
N ASP A 309 1.09 -19.79 -16.18
CA ASP A 309 0.35 -18.56 -16.53
C ASP A 309 0.32 -18.30 -18.04
N ALA A 310 1.29 -18.86 -18.79
CA ALA A 310 1.52 -18.60 -20.21
C ALA A 310 0.27 -18.69 -21.13
N PRO A 311 -0.70 -19.61 -20.93
CA PRO A 311 -1.94 -19.64 -21.72
C PRO A 311 -2.86 -18.42 -21.53
N SER A 312 -2.58 -17.56 -20.54
CA SER A 312 -3.31 -16.32 -20.26
C SER A 312 -2.53 -15.05 -20.57
N VAL A 313 -1.26 -15.15 -21.00
CA VAL A 313 -0.41 -13.99 -21.31
C VAL A 313 -0.85 -13.37 -22.64
N VAL A 314 -1.22 -12.09 -22.60
CA VAL A 314 -1.51 -11.27 -23.77
C VAL A 314 -0.50 -10.12 -23.83
N GLY A 315 0.25 -10.06 -24.93
CA GLY A 315 1.26 -9.03 -25.16
C GLY A 315 2.70 -9.52 -25.00
N GLU A 316 3.61 -8.58 -24.89
CA GLU A 316 5.05 -8.78 -25.09
C GLU A 316 5.86 -8.52 -23.80
N LYS A 317 6.87 -9.36 -23.58
CA LYS A 317 7.91 -9.19 -22.55
C LYS A 317 9.26 -9.08 -23.25
N HIS A 318 9.95 -7.95 -23.07
CA HIS A 318 11.25 -7.70 -23.70
C HIS A 318 12.40 -7.55 -22.70
N GLU A 319 12.12 -7.41 -21.40
CA GLU A 319 13.14 -7.33 -20.34
C GLU A 319 12.79 -8.16 -19.08
N PRO A 320 13.71 -8.32 -18.10
CA PRO A 320 13.38 -8.91 -16.79
C PRO A 320 12.24 -8.19 -16.07
N VAL A 321 11.78 -8.73 -14.94
CA VAL A 321 10.82 -8.03 -14.07
C VAL A 321 11.61 -7.40 -12.94
N SER A 322 11.65 -6.07 -12.87
CA SER A 322 12.49 -5.34 -11.91
C SER A 322 11.85 -5.21 -10.52
N SER A 323 11.14 -6.25 -10.09
CA SER A 323 10.48 -6.32 -8.79
C SER A 323 11.45 -6.38 -7.61
N SER A 324 11.04 -5.85 -6.46
CA SER A 324 11.78 -6.00 -5.20
C SER A 324 12.03 -7.46 -4.82
N THR A 325 13.17 -7.74 -4.18
CA THR A 325 13.46 -9.08 -3.63
C THR A 325 12.76 -9.36 -2.29
N VAL A 326 12.06 -8.38 -1.71
CA VAL A 326 11.24 -8.53 -0.49
C VAL A 326 9.78 -8.83 -0.86
N ASP A 327 9.13 -9.73 -0.13
CA ASP A 327 7.71 -10.06 -0.31
C ASP A 327 6.82 -9.04 0.42
N SER A 328 5.82 -8.49 -0.26
CA SER A 328 4.93 -7.45 0.29
C SER A 328 3.65 -7.99 0.94
N GLU A 329 3.32 -9.27 0.76
CA GLU A 329 1.99 -9.88 0.96
C GLU A 329 0.84 -9.29 0.14
N LEU A 330 1.04 -8.22 -0.65
CA LEU A 330 -0.05 -7.51 -1.31
C LEU A 330 -0.83 -8.43 -2.26
N PHE A 331 -0.16 -9.23 -3.09
CA PHE A 331 -0.85 -10.12 -4.03
C PHE A 331 -1.78 -11.12 -3.31
N SER A 332 -1.33 -11.70 -2.20
CA SER A 332 -2.15 -12.56 -1.35
C SER A 332 -3.38 -11.81 -0.82
N ALA A 333 -3.22 -10.55 -0.38
CA ALA A 333 -4.34 -9.71 0.05
C ALA A 333 -5.31 -9.34 -1.11
N LEU A 334 -4.81 -9.17 -2.34
CA LEU A 334 -5.67 -8.95 -3.52
C LEU A 334 -6.55 -10.18 -3.81
N VAL A 335 -5.96 -11.38 -3.76
CA VAL A 335 -6.66 -12.66 -3.95
C VAL A 335 -7.66 -12.92 -2.81
N GLU A 336 -7.25 -12.68 -1.56
CA GLU A 336 -8.07 -12.82 -0.34
C GLU A 336 -9.31 -11.92 -0.37
N ARG A 337 -9.13 -10.62 -0.67
CA ARG A 337 -10.21 -9.62 -0.71
C ARG A 337 -11.07 -9.75 -1.96
N GLY A 338 -10.49 -10.21 -3.07
CA GLY A 338 -11.20 -10.60 -4.29
C GLY A 338 -11.90 -9.47 -5.06
N GLU A 339 -11.88 -8.22 -4.62
CA GLU A 339 -12.56 -7.10 -5.31
C GLU A 339 -11.72 -6.53 -6.47
N VAL A 340 -10.40 -6.38 -6.28
CA VAL A 340 -9.47 -5.89 -7.29
C VAL A 340 -9.31 -6.95 -8.37
N LYS A 341 -9.71 -6.59 -9.60
CA LYS A 341 -9.68 -7.51 -10.75
C LYS A 341 -8.48 -7.32 -11.65
N ALA A 342 -7.87 -6.14 -11.63
CA ALA A 342 -6.67 -5.83 -12.39
C ALA A 342 -5.74 -4.89 -11.61
N VAL A 343 -4.44 -5.11 -11.77
CA VAL A 343 -3.33 -4.32 -11.24
C VAL A 343 -2.53 -3.77 -12.41
N PHE A 344 -2.16 -2.50 -12.36
CA PHE A 344 -1.46 -1.80 -13.42
C PHE A 344 -0.17 -1.17 -12.90
N VAL A 345 0.93 -1.41 -13.62
CA VAL A 345 2.31 -1.00 -13.26
C VAL A 345 3.03 -0.35 -14.44
N GLY A 346 4.18 0.26 -14.17
CA GLY A 346 5.14 0.77 -15.15
C GLY A 346 6.50 0.09 -14.96
N HIS A 347 7.54 0.91 -14.82
CA HIS A 347 8.91 0.62 -14.35
C HIS A 347 9.77 -0.25 -15.29
N ASP A 348 9.24 -1.34 -15.82
CA ASP A 348 9.88 -2.09 -16.91
C ASP A 348 9.39 -1.50 -18.26
N HIS A 349 10.11 -0.48 -18.76
CA HIS A 349 9.72 0.39 -19.88
C HIS A 349 9.41 -0.32 -21.21
N ILE A 350 9.91 -1.54 -21.42
CA ILE A 350 9.65 -2.35 -22.63
C ILE A 350 8.89 -3.65 -22.31
N ASN A 351 8.36 -3.82 -21.11
CA ASN A 351 7.34 -4.83 -20.82
C ASN A 351 5.93 -4.23 -21.01
N GLU A 352 5.06 -4.91 -21.74
CA GLU A 352 3.69 -4.43 -21.98
C GLU A 352 2.60 -5.50 -21.81
N TYR A 353 2.99 -6.72 -21.46
CA TYR A 353 2.10 -7.86 -21.29
C TYR A 353 1.09 -7.70 -20.14
N CYS A 354 0.02 -8.50 -20.20
CA CYS A 354 -0.84 -8.76 -19.06
C CYS A 354 -1.23 -10.24 -19.00
N PHE A 355 -1.51 -10.77 -17.80
CA PHE A 355 -1.89 -12.17 -17.60
C PHE A 355 -2.67 -12.39 -16.29
N LYS A 356 -3.31 -13.56 -16.14
CA LYS A 356 -4.22 -13.85 -15.03
C LYS A 356 -3.62 -14.81 -14.00
N ARG A 357 -3.42 -14.33 -12.77
CA ARG A 357 -3.01 -15.17 -11.63
C ARG A 357 -3.93 -14.95 -10.43
N GLY A 358 -4.32 -16.02 -9.74
CA GLY A 358 -5.14 -15.94 -8.50
C GLY A 358 -6.53 -15.31 -8.66
N GLY A 359 -6.99 -15.06 -9.90
CA GLY A 359 -8.22 -14.31 -10.18
C GLY A 359 -8.00 -12.84 -10.58
N VAL A 360 -6.79 -12.32 -10.38
CA VAL A 360 -6.36 -10.94 -10.67
C VAL A 360 -5.58 -10.90 -11.99
N GLN A 361 -5.80 -9.86 -12.80
CA GLN A 361 -4.97 -9.52 -13.96
C GLN A 361 -3.76 -8.69 -13.52
N LEU A 362 -2.55 -9.07 -13.92
CA LEU A 362 -1.31 -8.33 -13.67
C LEU A 362 -0.82 -7.72 -14.99
N CYS A 363 -1.02 -6.41 -15.19
CA CYS A 363 -0.82 -5.71 -16.46
C CYS A 363 0.27 -4.63 -16.40
N TYR A 364 1.16 -4.58 -17.38
CA TYR A 364 2.03 -3.42 -17.63
C TYR A 364 1.33 -2.33 -18.45
N GLY A 365 1.66 -1.07 -18.18
CA GLY A 365 1.24 0.10 -18.96
C GLY A 365 1.90 0.20 -20.33
N GLY A 366 3.19 -0.17 -20.42
CA GLY A 366 3.93 -0.34 -21.68
C GLY A 366 4.79 0.84 -22.14
N GLY A 367 5.31 1.67 -21.24
CA GLY A 367 6.32 2.70 -21.56
C GLY A 367 5.88 3.73 -22.61
N ALA A 368 5.25 4.82 -22.17
CA ALA A 368 4.76 5.88 -23.05
C ALA A 368 5.81 6.94 -23.40
N GLY A 369 6.89 7.06 -22.62
CA GLY A 369 7.82 8.18 -22.68
C GLY A 369 8.71 8.28 -23.93
N LEU A 370 9.13 9.52 -24.19
CA LEU A 370 10.19 9.93 -25.12
C LEU A 370 10.97 11.09 -24.45
N GLY A 371 12.16 11.44 -24.95
CA GLY A 371 13.07 12.35 -24.25
C GLY A 371 14.06 11.54 -23.39
N VAL A 372 14.24 11.89 -22.11
CA VAL A 372 15.16 11.12 -21.25
C VAL A 372 14.67 9.67 -21.02
N ALA A 373 13.36 9.42 -21.10
CA ALA A 373 12.75 8.08 -21.06
C ALA A 373 13.47 7.02 -21.92
N TYR A 374 14.20 6.13 -21.24
CA TYR A 374 15.01 5.08 -21.86
C TYR A 374 14.21 3.83 -22.27
N GLY A 375 14.83 2.89 -22.98
CA GLY A 375 14.21 1.64 -23.45
C GLY A 375 14.85 1.14 -24.76
N ASP A 376 14.12 0.35 -25.55
CA ASP A 376 14.56 -0.07 -26.89
C ASP A 376 13.96 0.85 -27.97
N ALA A 377 14.76 1.24 -28.96
CA ALA A 377 14.35 2.03 -30.12
C ALA A 377 13.47 1.24 -31.13
N ALA A 378 13.48 -0.09 -31.06
CA ALA A 378 12.59 -0.98 -31.80
C ALA A 378 11.27 -1.25 -31.07
N PHE A 379 11.18 -0.96 -29.77
CA PHE A 379 9.94 -1.11 -29.01
C PHE A 379 9.01 0.08 -29.28
N ALA A 380 7.83 -0.20 -29.84
CA ALA A 380 6.81 0.83 -30.06
C ALA A 380 6.26 1.33 -28.72
N ARG A 381 6.64 2.56 -28.32
CA ARG A 381 6.11 3.25 -27.13
C ARG A 381 4.59 3.27 -27.18
N ARG A 382 3.94 2.99 -26.05
CA ARG A 382 2.49 2.76 -26.02
C ARG A 382 1.86 3.15 -24.69
N ALA A 383 0.58 3.49 -24.74
CA ALA A 383 -0.24 3.78 -23.58
C ALA A 383 -1.39 2.77 -23.49
N ARG A 384 -1.77 2.41 -22.27
CA ARG A 384 -2.87 1.48 -22.00
C ARG A 384 -4.16 2.23 -21.71
N VAL A 385 -5.25 1.78 -22.30
CA VAL A 385 -6.61 2.26 -22.05
C VAL A 385 -7.35 1.19 -21.26
N ILE A 386 -8.17 1.59 -20.29
CA ILE A 386 -8.97 0.72 -19.44
C ILE A 386 -10.40 1.27 -19.45
N GLU A 387 -11.39 0.46 -19.83
CA GLU A 387 -12.80 0.87 -19.79
C GLU A 387 -13.60 -0.09 -18.89
N TRP A 388 -14.16 0.46 -17.82
CA TRP A 388 -15.21 -0.19 -17.05
C TRP A 388 -16.57 0.10 -17.69
N THR A 389 -17.41 -0.92 -17.84
CA THR A 389 -18.78 -0.78 -18.32
C THR A 389 -19.76 -1.57 -17.43
N ALA A 390 -20.99 -1.08 -17.29
CA ALA A 390 -22.06 -1.78 -16.61
C ALA A 390 -23.42 -1.60 -17.32
N ASP A 391 -24.13 -2.70 -17.49
CA ASP A 391 -25.47 -2.78 -18.06
C ASP A 391 -26.30 -3.85 -17.33
N ALA A 392 -27.49 -4.20 -17.85
CA ALA A 392 -28.38 -5.19 -17.22
C ALA A 392 -27.82 -6.63 -17.18
N THR A 393 -26.76 -6.95 -17.92
CA THR A 393 -26.11 -8.27 -17.92
C THR A 393 -25.02 -8.39 -16.85
N GLY A 394 -24.38 -7.28 -16.48
CA GLY A 394 -23.26 -7.29 -15.54
C GLY A 394 -22.37 -6.06 -15.62
N ARG A 395 -21.23 -6.16 -14.94
CA ARG A 395 -20.11 -5.21 -14.96
C ARG A 395 -18.92 -5.87 -15.67
N THR A 396 -18.24 -5.14 -16.55
CA THR A 396 -17.11 -5.63 -17.35
C THR A 396 -15.94 -4.64 -17.25
N ILE A 397 -14.70 -5.13 -17.24
CA ILE A 397 -13.50 -4.31 -17.41
C ILE A 397 -12.78 -4.80 -18.66
N LYS A 398 -12.55 -3.90 -19.61
CA LYS A 398 -11.77 -4.15 -20.83
C LYS A 398 -10.52 -3.28 -20.85
N SER A 399 -9.53 -3.69 -21.64
CA SER A 399 -8.34 -2.89 -21.89
C SER A 399 -7.88 -3.06 -23.34
N TRP A 400 -7.23 -2.03 -23.87
CA TRP A 400 -6.55 -2.05 -25.17
C TRP A 400 -5.39 -1.05 -25.13
N LYS A 401 -4.59 -0.99 -26.20
CA LYS A 401 -3.39 -0.15 -26.26
C LYS A 401 -3.43 0.76 -27.49
N ARG A 402 -2.86 1.96 -27.33
CA ARG A 402 -2.58 2.95 -28.40
C ARG A 402 -1.07 3.08 -28.52
N GLN A 403 -0.54 3.07 -29.73
CA GLN A 403 0.91 3.11 -29.98
C GLN A 403 1.34 4.44 -30.60
N PHE A 404 2.54 4.88 -30.27
CA PHE A 404 3.17 6.05 -30.87
C PHE A 404 3.21 5.92 -32.40
N GLY A 405 2.83 6.99 -33.12
CA GLY A 405 2.73 7.01 -34.59
C GLY A 405 1.59 6.17 -35.19
N ARG A 406 0.75 5.53 -34.37
CA ARG A 406 -0.45 4.76 -34.77
C ARG A 406 -1.62 4.98 -33.81
N THR A 407 -1.77 6.23 -33.36
CA THR A 407 -2.76 6.70 -32.38
C THR A 407 -4.20 6.66 -32.89
N ASP A 408 -4.40 6.57 -34.20
CA ASP A 408 -5.69 6.30 -34.85
C ASP A 408 -6.19 4.86 -34.62
N SER A 409 -5.26 3.91 -34.55
CA SER A 409 -5.51 2.47 -34.38
C SER A 409 -5.53 2.01 -32.92
N THR A 410 -6.01 0.79 -32.67
CA THR A 410 -5.90 0.14 -31.35
C THR A 410 -5.41 -1.30 -31.51
N CYS A 411 -4.64 -1.79 -30.53
CA CYS A 411 -4.14 -3.16 -30.49
C CYS A 411 -4.34 -3.80 -29.11
N CYS A 412 -4.04 -5.10 -28.99
CA CYS A 412 -4.02 -5.84 -27.72
C CYS A 412 -5.31 -5.68 -26.90
N HIS A 413 -6.47 -5.98 -27.50
CA HIS A 413 -7.77 -5.94 -26.82
C HIS A 413 -7.93 -7.11 -25.86
N GLU A 414 -8.26 -6.80 -24.61
CA GLU A 414 -8.36 -7.73 -23.49
C GLU A 414 -9.69 -7.52 -22.73
N THR A 415 -10.31 -8.61 -22.26
CA THR A 415 -11.37 -8.54 -21.24
C THR A 415 -10.77 -8.97 -19.91
N LEU A 416 -10.45 -8.00 -19.07
CA LEU A 416 -9.75 -8.20 -17.80
C LEU A 416 -10.67 -8.82 -16.74
N ALA A 417 -11.94 -8.41 -16.73
CA ALA A 417 -12.95 -8.93 -15.82
C ALA A 417 -14.35 -8.89 -16.42
N GLN A 418 -15.18 -9.86 -16.04
CA GLN A 418 -16.62 -9.81 -16.21
C GLN A 418 -17.28 -10.40 -14.96
N THR A 419 -18.22 -9.66 -14.37
CA THR A 419 -18.96 -10.06 -13.18
C THR A 419 -20.45 -9.81 -13.44
N PRO A 420 -21.31 -10.85 -13.44
CA PRO A 420 -22.75 -10.67 -13.53
C PRO A 420 -23.27 -9.72 -12.44
N LEU A 421 -24.35 -9.01 -12.72
CA LEU A 421 -25.14 -8.40 -11.65
C LEU A 421 -25.80 -9.53 -10.84
N ALA A 422 -25.88 -9.36 -9.52
CA ALA A 422 -26.73 -10.22 -8.71
C ALA A 422 -28.17 -10.10 -9.21
N ALA A 423 -28.83 -11.23 -9.46
CA ALA A 423 -30.19 -11.22 -9.98
C ALA A 423 -31.10 -10.50 -8.98
N ALA A 424 -31.71 -9.38 -9.41
CA ALA A 424 -32.64 -8.63 -8.58
C ALA A 424 -33.76 -9.58 -8.09
N PRO A 425 -34.08 -9.61 -6.79
CA PRO A 425 -35.09 -10.52 -6.26
C PRO A 425 -36.42 -10.21 -6.95
N ALA A 426 -36.96 -11.20 -7.67
CA ALA A 426 -38.20 -11.03 -8.42
C ALA A 426 -39.31 -10.60 -7.45
N VAL A 427 -39.94 -9.44 -7.72
CA VAL A 427 -40.99 -8.85 -6.87
C VAL A 427 -42.29 -9.64 -7.05
N GLY A 428 -42.30 -10.84 -6.48
CA GLY A 428 -43.44 -11.73 -6.45
C GLY A 428 -44.50 -11.20 -5.50
N VAL A 429 -45.49 -10.47 -6.04
CA VAL A 429 -46.66 -10.03 -5.30
C VAL A 429 -47.43 -11.26 -4.80
N LYS A 430 -47.22 -11.61 -3.53
CA LYS A 430 -48.00 -12.64 -2.81
C LYS A 430 -48.96 -11.96 -1.83
N ASN A 431 -50.25 -12.15 -2.07
CA ASN A 431 -51.31 -11.70 -1.18
C ASN A 431 -51.49 -12.70 -0.03
N GLY A 432 -51.46 -12.20 1.21
CA GLY A 432 -52.04 -12.86 2.38
C GLY A 432 -51.19 -13.97 3.05
N GLY A 433 -51.41 -14.12 4.35
CA GLY A 433 -50.71 -15.08 5.22
C GLY A 433 -49.91 -14.36 6.31
N ALA A 434 -50.33 -14.51 7.56
CA ALA A 434 -49.63 -13.97 8.72
C ALA A 434 -49.01 -15.11 9.54
N GLU A 435 -47.73 -14.97 9.90
CA GLU A 435 -47.08 -15.41 11.16
C GLU A 435 -45.54 -15.33 11.00
N GLY A 436 -44.79 -15.27 12.10
CA GLY A 436 -43.34 -15.55 12.13
C GLY A 436 -42.38 -14.38 12.43
N SER A 437 -41.93 -14.33 13.69
CA SER A 437 -40.59 -13.93 14.16
C SER A 437 -39.91 -12.62 13.70
N SER A 438 -39.78 -11.70 14.68
CA SER A 438 -38.54 -10.97 15.04
C SER A 438 -37.87 -9.97 14.08
N PRO A 439 -37.67 -8.70 14.49
CA PRO A 439 -36.74 -7.78 13.83
C PRO A 439 -35.29 -7.99 14.31
N LEU A 440 -34.33 -7.86 13.39
CA LEU A 440 -32.92 -7.59 13.70
C LEU A 440 -32.53 -6.24 13.09
N ALA A 441 -31.90 -5.38 13.89
CA ALA A 441 -31.56 -4.02 13.51
C ALA A 441 -30.17 -3.94 12.83
N ALA A 442 -30.01 -3.01 11.89
CA ALA A 442 -28.78 -2.86 11.12
C ALA A 442 -27.60 -2.37 11.97
N VAL A 443 -26.45 -3.07 11.88
CA VAL A 443 -25.21 -2.71 12.56
C VAL A 443 -24.44 -1.65 11.75
N HIS A 444 -23.99 -0.57 12.41
CA HIS A 444 -23.26 0.53 11.78
C HIS A 444 -21.74 0.32 11.78
N ALA A 445 -21.22 -0.26 10.69
CA ALA A 445 -19.79 -0.28 10.38
C ALA A 445 -19.28 1.10 9.90
N GLY A 446 -19.07 2.00 10.85
CA GLY A 446 -17.85 2.80 10.90
C GLY A 446 -16.97 2.25 12.04
N LEU A 447 -15.74 2.75 12.24
CA LEU A 447 -14.83 2.32 13.32
C LEU A 447 -15.58 2.13 14.66
N VAL A 448 -15.79 0.87 15.07
CA VAL A 448 -16.49 0.52 16.31
C VAL A 448 -15.45 0.31 17.39
N VAL A 449 -15.25 1.34 18.22
CA VAL A 449 -14.48 1.18 19.46
C VAL A 449 -15.43 0.58 20.50
N THR A 450 -15.62 -0.74 20.41
CA THR A 450 -16.33 -1.50 21.44
C THR A 450 -15.39 -1.70 22.63
N ILE A 451 -15.75 -1.17 23.79
CA ILE A 451 -15.10 -1.52 25.05
C ILE A 451 -15.87 -2.68 25.69
N VAL A 452 -15.15 -3.73 26.07
CA VAL A 452 -15.70 -4.87 26.81
C VAL A 452 -15.16 -4.83 28.24
N ALA A 453 -16.07 -4.92 29.20
CA ALA A 453 -15.78 -4.94 30.63
C ALA A 453 -16.14 -6.30 31.24
N ALA A 454 -15.24 -6.79 32.08
CA ALA A 454 -15.40 -7.95 32.96
C ALA A 454 -15.74 -7.48 34.38
N THR A 455 -16.47 -8.27 35.16
CA THR A 455 -17.00 -7.84 36.47
C THR A 455 -16.89 -8.91 37.56
N GLU A 456 -16.92 -8.46 38.82
CA GLU A 456 -16.82 -9.32 40.02
C GLU A 456 -18.06 -10.22 40.21
N ASP A 457 -19.22 -9.83 39.67
CA ASP A 457 -20.45 -10.64 39.62
C ASP A 457 -20.43 -11.75 38.55
N GLY A 458 -19.31 -11.94 37.84
CA GLY A 458 -19.16 -13.02 36.84
C GLY A 458 -19.68 -12.66 35.44
N VAL A 459 -20.01 -11.39 35.22
CA VAL A 459 -20.69 -10.92 34.01
C VAL A 459 -19.73 -10.21 33.07
N VAL A 460 -19.94 -10.34 31.75
CA VAL A 460 -19.23 -9.59 30.72
C VAL A 460 -20.20 -8.67 29.99
N VAL A 461 -19.76 -7.44 29.71
CA VAL A 461 -20.59 -6.35 29.17
C VAL A 461 -19.85 -5.61 28.05
N GLY A 462 -20.48 -5.44 26.89
CA GLY A 462 -19.93 -4.68 25.76
C GLY A 462 -20.63 -3.34 25.54
N PHE A 463 -19.87 -2.28 25.25
CA PHE A 463 -20.38 -0.93 24.99
C PHE A 463 -19.73 -0.32 23.73
N ASP A 464 -20.53 0.29 22.85
CA ASP A 464 -20.04 1.18 21.80
C ASP A 464 -19.80 2.57 22.40
N VAL A 465 -18.54 3.05 22.45
CA VAL A 465 -18.21 4.37 23.04
C VAL A 465 -18.83 5.55 22.28
N ARG A 466 -19.27 5.34 21.03
CA ARG A 466 -19.97 6.34 20.21
C ARG A 466 -21.40 6.55 20.69
N MET A 467 -21.97 5.56 21.38
CA MET A 467 -23.32 5.57 21.95
C MET A 467 -23.29 5.99 23.43
N ALA A 468 -22.61 7.11 23.72
CA ALA A 468 -22.39 7.58 25.09
C ALA A 468 -23.72 7.79 25.86
N GLY A 469 -23.93 6.99 26.92
CA GLY A 469 -25.14 6.99 27.73
C GLY A 469 -26.24 6.01 27.30
N ALA A 470 -26.00 5.18 26.26
CA ALA A 470 -26.91 4.12 25.86
C ALA A 470 -26.79 2.85 26.74
N ALA A 471 -27.73 1.93 26.57
CA ALA A 471 -27.63 0.57 27.09
C ALA A 471 -26.44 -0.18 26.46
N PRO A 472 -25.85 -1.19 27.15
CA PRO A 472 -24.79 -2.01 26.57
C PRO A 472 -25.28 -2.76 25.32
N LEU A 473 -24.36 -3.00 24.39
CA LEU A 473 -24.58 -3.82 23.20
C LEU A 473 -24.98 -5.25 23.59
N PHE A 474 -24.28 -5.79 24.60
CA PHE A 474 -24.52 -7.11 25.18
C PHE A 474 -24.15 -7.12 26.66
N ARG A 475 -24.89 -7.88 27.47
CA ARG A 475 -24.57 -8.26 28.85
C ARG A 475 -24.96 -9.72 29.04
N PHE A 476 -24.06 -10.54 29.57
CA PHE A 476 -24.31 -11.97 29.79
C PHE A 476 -23.44 -12.51 30.93
N ASP A 477 -24.02 -13.40 31.73
CA ASP A 477 -23.39 -14.06 32.86
C ASP A 477 -22.42 -15.13 32.34
N ALA A 478 -21.13 -14.79 32.24
CA ALA A 478 -20.12 -15.63 31.63
C ALA A 478 -19.60 -16.70 32.60
N HIS A 479 -19.49 -16.35 33.87
CA HIS A 479 -18.95 -17.19 34.95
C HIS A 479 -19.83 -17.10 36.19
N THR A 480 -19.73 -18.11 37.06
CA THR A 480 -20.45 -18.20 38.35
C THR A 480 -19.83 -17.38 39.48
N GLY A 481 -18.80 -16.59 39.15
CA GLY A 481 -18.16 -15.59 39.98
C GLY A 481 -17.14 -14.80 39.15
N ALA A 482 -16.55 -13.75 39.73
CA ALA A 482 -15.63 -12.80 39.11
C ALA A 482 -14.86 -13.29 37.85
N VAL A 483 -15.07 -12.56 36.74
CA VAL A 483 -14.34 -12.77 35.49
C VAL A 483 -12.97 -12.10 35.61
N SER A 484 -11.91 -12.90 35.61
CA SER A 484 -10.52 -12.44 35.82
C SER A 484 -9.84 -11.97 34.54
N ALA A 485 -10.22 -12.50 33.37
CA ALA A 485 -9.70 -12.05 32.09
C ALA A 485 -10.69 -12.27 30.93
N VAL A 486 -10.56 -11.44 29.90
CA VAL A 486 -11.28 -11.54 28.62
C VAL A 486 -10.27 -11.24 27.51
N SER A 487 -10.21 -12.08 26.47
CA SER A 487 -9.31 -11.88 25.33
C SER A 487 -10.00 -12.27 24.01
N PHE A 488 -9.86 -11.44 22.99
CA PHE A 488 -10.53 -11.58 21.68
C PHE A 488 -9.56 -12.16 20.63
N SER A 489 -10.08 -12.96 19.70
CA SER A 489 -9.28 -13.43 18.57
C SER A 489 -8.95 -12.27 17.62
N ALA A 490 -7.68 -12.13 17.27
CA ALA A 490 -7.22 -11.18 16.25
C ALA A 490 -7.56 -11.62 14.80
N HIS A 491 -8.02 -12.87 14.61
CA HIS A 491 -8.18 -13.47 13.27
C HIS A 491 -9.59 -14.01 12.97
N ILE A 492 -10.39 -14.32 14.00
CA ILE A 492 -11.76 -14.83 13.83
C ILE A 492 -12.72 -13.79 14.44
N PRO A 493 -13.36 -12.93 13.61
CA PRO A 493 -14.28 -11.92 14.10
C PRO A 493 -15.40 -12.53 14.94
N GLY A 494 -15.70 -11.91 16.08
CA GLY A 494 -16.69 -12.39 17.04
C GLY A 494 -16.21 -13.47 18.01
N LEU A 495 -15.12 -14.18 17.72
CA LEU A 495 -14.59 -15.22 18.61
C LEU A 495 -13.79 -14.59 19.77
N PHE A 496 -14.14 -14.93 21.01
CA PHE A 496 -13.40 -14.50 22.19
C PHE A 496 -13.42 -15.54 23.31
N ALA A 497 -12.57 -15.34 24.31
CA ALA A 497 -12.42 -16.22 25.45
C ALA A 497 -12.54 -15.44 26.77
N THR A 498 -13.14 -16.06 27.78
CA THR A 498 -13.26 -15.52 29.15
C THR A 498 -12.67 -16.50 30.16
N ALA A 499 -12.14 -15.98 31.26
CA ALA A 499 -11.60 -16.72 32.38
C ALA A 499 -12.24 -16.23 33.68
N GLY A 500 -12.56 -17.13 34.61
CA GLY A 500 -13.23 -16.77 35.86
C GLY A 500 -12.75 -17.53 37.09
N VAL A 501 -13.05 -16.99 38.27
CA VAL A 501 -12.68 -17.60 39.58
C VAL A 501 -13.39 -18.93 39.86
N ASP A 502 -14.40 -19.29 39.08
CA ASP A 502 -14.99 -20.63 39.04
C ASP A 502 -14.08 -21.70 38.38
N LYS A 503 -12.85 -21.31 38.03
CA LYS A 503 -11.78 -22.18 37.51
C LYS A 503 -12.06 -22.72 36.11
N THR A 504 -12.98 -22.09 35.38
CA THR A 504 -13.22 -22.38 33.96
C THR A 504 -12.62 -21.29 33.06
N VAL A 505 -12.29 -21.70 31.84
CA VAL A 505 -12.09 -20.82 30.69
C VAL A 505 -13.13 -21.22 29.65
N LYS A 506 -13.80 -20.22 29.06
CA LYS A 506 -14.90 -20.41 28.12
C LYS A 506 -14.59 -19.71 26.80
N ILE A 507 -15.02 -20.29 25.69
CA ILE A 507 -14.91 -19.72 24.34
C ILE A 507 -16.31 -19.36 23.86
N TRP A 508 -16.44 -18.19 23.25
CA TRP A 508 -17.69 -17.57 22.88
C TRP A 508 -17.66 -17.09 21.42
N ASP A 509 -18.80 -17.19 20.75
CA ASP A 509 -19.08 -16.50 19.48
C ASP A 509 -19.98 -15.28 19.74
N LEU A 510 -19.71 -14.16 19.08
CA LEU A 510 -20.44 -12.90 19.20
C LEU A 510 -21.19 -12.56 17.90
N ALA A 511 -22.13 -13.41 17.52
CA ALA A 511 -23.07 -13.11 16.44
C ALA A 511 -24.15 -12.11 16.91
N ASP A 512 -24.44 -11.06 16.14
CA ASP A 512 -25.54 -10.08 16.38
C ASP A 512 -25.61 -9.49 17.82
N ASN A 513 -24.46 -9.26 18.46
CA ASN A 513 -24.35 -8.88 19.88
C ASN A 513 -25.02 -9.88 20.85
N LYS A 514 -25.00 -11.17 20.53
CA LYS A 514 -25.52 -12.27 21.36
C LYS A 514 -24.43 -13.32 21.57
N PRO A 515 -23.68 -13.22 22.69
CA PRO A 515 -22.68 -14.22 23.08
C PRO A 515 -23.28 -15.63 23.18
N GLY A 516 -22.73 -16.57 22.41
CA GLY A 516 -23.04 -18.00 22.50
C GLY A 516 -21.83 -18.79 22.99
N GLU A 517 -21.99 -19.60 24.03
CA GLU A 517 -20.91 -20.47 24.53
C GLU A 517 -20.63 -21.60 23.53
N LEU A 518 -19.42 -21.62 22.97
CA LEU A 518 -18.95 -22.70 22.08
C LEU A 518 -18.27 -23.83 22.88
N PHE A 519 -17.59 -23.48 23.97
CA PHE A 519 -16.74 -24.39 24.72
C PHE A 519 -16.50 -23.90 26.15
N SER A 520 -16.32 -24.82 27.10
CA SER A 520 -16.04 -24.53 28.50
C SER A 520 -15.18 -25.63 29.11
N MET A 521 -14.02 -25.27 29.66
CA MET A 521 -13.07 -26.24 30.23
C MET A 521 -12.32 -25.68 31.43
N SER A 522 -12.05 -26.53 32.41
CA SER A 522 -11.14 -26.23 33.52
C SER A 522 -9.73 -26.72 33.16
N PHE A 523 -8.85 -25.80 32.78
CA PHE A 523 -7.49 -26.10 32.34
C PHE A 523 -6.50 -26.30 33.51
N TYR A 524 -6.85 -25.86 34.72
CA TYR A 524 -5.99 -25.96 35.90
C TYR A 524 -6.82 -26.12 37.19
N ARG A 525 -6.17 -26.54 38.28
CA ARG A 525 -6.82 -26.78 39.59
C ARG A 525 -7.22 -25.50 40.33
N ASP A 526 -6.88 -24.33 39.80
CA ASP A 526 -7.10 -23.04 40.45
C ASP A 526 -7.54 -21.95 39.49
N ALA A 527 -7.98 -20.82 40.04
CA ALA A 527 -8.52 -19.70 39.27
C ALA A 527 -7.47 -19.14 38.28
N PRO A 528 -7.75 -19.08 36.96
CA PRO A 528 -6.91 -18.36 36.01
C PRO A 528 -6.87 -16.86 36.37
N PHE A 529 -5.67 -16.27 36.40
CA PHE A 529 -5.48 -14.84 36.73
C PHE A 529 -5.30 -13.95 35.48
N MET A 530 -4.92 -14.54 34.35
CA MET A 530 -4.71 -13.87 33.07
C MET A 530 -5.00 -14.87 31.94
N LEU A 531 -5.47 -14.37 30.80
CA LEU A 531 -5.76 -15.15 29.61
C LEU A 531 -5.33 -14.35 28.37
N ASP A 532 -4.73 -15.03 27.40
CA ASP A 532 -4.36 -14.46 26.11
C ASP A 532 -4.63 -15.48 24.99
N VAL A 533 -4.90 -15.01 23.78
CA VAL A 533 -5.25 -15.82 22.59
C VAL A 533 -4.14 -15.66 21.56
N VAL A 534 -3.02 -16.33 21.83
CA VAL A 534 -1.82 -16.27 20.98
C VAL A 534 -1.96 -17.12 19.72
N GLN A 535 -1.44 -16.62 18.60
CA GLN A 535 -1.29 -17.41 17.38
C GLN A 535 -0.18 -18.46 17.54
N GLU A 536 -0.39 -19.65 16.99
CA GLU A 536 0.69 -20.61 16.78
C GLU A 536 1.70 -20.06 15.77
N ARG A 537 2.79 -19.46 16.27
CA ARG A 537 4.05 -19.51 15.53
C ARG A 537 4.45 -20.98 15.43
N SER A 538 4.90 -21.41 14.26
CA SER A 538 5.42 -22.76 14.08
C SER A 538 6.58 -23.02 15.05
N TRP A 539 6.33 -23.89 16.03
CA TRP A 539 7.37 -24.48 16.87
C TRP A 539 8.14 -25.50 16.02
N SER A 540 8.97 -25.01 15.09
CA SER A 540 9.87 -25.84 14.31
C SER A 540 10.76 -26.65 15.24
N GLU A 541 10.90 -27.95 14.94
CA GLU A 541 11.33 -28.97 15.89
C GLU A 541 12.78 -28.79 16.39
N ALA A 542 12.95 -28.00 17.46
CA ALA A 542 14.19 -27.88 18.20
C ALA A 542 14.30 -28.96 19.30
N ALA A 543 13.94 -30.20 18.98
CA ALA A 543 13.74 -31.28 19.95
C ALA A 543 14.27 -32.68 19.53
N ASP A 544 15.06 -32.79 18.46
CA ASP A 544 15.67 -34.08 18.08
C ASP A 544 16.97 -34.38 18.88
N HIS A 545 16.77 -34.61 20.18
CA HIS A 545 17.71 -35.30 21.06
C HIS A 545 16.94 -36.45 21.74
N PRO A 546 17.41 -37.71 21.65
CA PRO A 546 16.58 -38.87 21.91
C PRO A 546 16.22 -39.02 23.40
N ALA A 547 14.98 -38.69 23.75
CA ALA A 547 14.41 -38.97 25.06
C ALA A 547 14.19 -40.48 25.24
N SER A 548 15.09 -41.13 25.98
CA SER A 548 15.00 -42.57 26.29
C SER A 548 13.83 -42.88 27.25
N VAL A 549 12.66 -43.20 26.69
CA VAL A 549 11.50 -43.66 27.46
C VAL A 549 11.63 -45.16 27.74
N HIS A 550 11.68 -45.54 29.02
CA HIS A 550 11.74 -46.94 29.43
C HIS A 550 10.46 -47.70 29.08
N GLN A 551 10.60 -48.78 28.34
CA GLN A 551 9.52 -49.69 27.99
C GLN A 551 9.32 -50.74 29.11
N PHE A 552 8.11 -50.83 29.66
CA PHE A 552 7.68 -51.97 30.50
C PHE A 552 6.65 -52.80 29.71
N PRO A 553 6.88 -54.12 29.48
CA PRO A 553 6.06 -54.90 28.53
C PRO A 553 5.07 -55.89 29.18
N SER A 554 3.80 -55.82 28.74
CA SER A 554 2.81 -56.92 28.72
C SER A 554 1.49 -56.39 28.11
N SER A 555 0.63 -57.15 27.42
CA SER A 555 0.76 -58.45 26.73
C SER A 555 -0.42 -58.63 25.76
N ALA A 556 -0.22 -59.29 24.61
CA ALA A 556 -1.27 -59.60 23.61
C ALA A 556 -2.04 -60.91 23.97
N PRO A 557 -3.00 -61.48 23.17
CA PRO A 557 -3.49 -61.08 21.83
C PRO A 557 -5.03 -61.24 21.59
N SER A 558 -5.45 -61.16 20.31
CA SER A 558 -6.78 -61.54 19.73
C SER A 558 -7.95 -60.57 20.04
N SER A 559 -9.01 -60.37 19.24
CA SER A 559 -9.50 -60.91 17.93
C SER A 559 -10.51 -59.89 17.31
N SER A 560 -11.06 -59.95 16.08
CA SER A 560 -10.65 -60.45 14.74
C SER A 560 -11.70 -60.02 13.68
N THR A 561 -11.35 -59.99 12.37
CA THR A 561 -12.25 -59.85 11.17
C THR A 561 -13.07 -58.54 11.04
N SER A 562 -13.40 -58.00 9.84
CA SER A 562 -13.14 -58.36 8.43
C SER A 562 -13.42 -57.20 7.46
N ALA A 563 -12.71 -57.17 6.30
CA ALA A 563 -13.10 -56.53 5.02
C ALA A 563 -13.32 -54.99 4.97
N SER A 564 -13.03 -54.26 3.88
CA SER A 564 -12.38 -54.60 2.59
C SER A 564 -11.77 -53.34 1.94
N ASN A 565 -10.59 -53.49 1.31
CA ASN A 565 -9.98 -52.52 0.40
C ASN A 565 -10.58 -52.69 -1.03
N PRO A 566 -10.67 -51.66 -1.89
CA PRO A 566 -9.51 -51.35 -2.74
C PRO A 566 -9.31 -49.84 -3.05
N TYR A 567 -8.08 -49.34 -2.91
CA TYR A 567 -7.16 -49.05 -4.02
C TYR A 567 -5.85 -48.45 -3.44
N GLY A 568 -4.82 -49.28 -3.31
CA GLY A 568 -3.52 -48.86 -2.79
C GLY A 568 -2.46 -48.73 -3.88
N LEU A 569 -1.62 -47.70 -3.78
CA LEU A 569 -0.29 -47.65 -4.41
C LEU A 569 0.72 -47.24 -3.35
N THR A 570 1.40 -48.23 -2.77
CA THR A 570 2.57 -48.03 -1.90
C THR A 570 3.82 -47.80 -2.74
N VAL A 571 4.69 -46.89 -2.29
CA VAL A 571 6.09 -46.83 -2.73
C VAL A 571 6.94 -47.48 -1.64
N ASP A 572 7.73 -48.47 -2.01
CA ASP A 572 8.63 -49.20 -1.11
C ASP A 572 9.97 -48.44 -0.96
N THR A 573 10.62 -48.55 0.20
CA THR A 573 11.82 -47.79 0.59
C THR A 573 12.97 -48.69 1.01
N SER A 574 13.62 -49.35 0.05
CA SER A 574 14.98 -49.90 0.14
C SER A 574 15.52 -50.10 -1.31
N VAL A 575 16.82 -50.20 -1.64
CA VAL A 575 17.90 -51.02 -1.07
C VAL A 575 19.31 -50.47 -1.47
N MET A 576 20.27 -50.47 -0.53
CA MET A 576 21.75 -50.47 -0.66
C MET A 576 22.60 -49.32 -1.29
N LYS A 577 23.52 -48.82 -0.43
CA LYS A 577 25.01 -48.81 -0.54
C LYS A 577 25.76 -48.23 -1.77
N ASP A 578 26.58 -47.23 -1.45
CA ASP A 578 27.85 -46.77 -2.06
C ASP A 578 28.98 -47.86 -2.01
N PRO A 579 30.16 -47.77 -2.71
CA PRO A 579 30.65 -46.83 -3.75
C PRO A 579 31.18 -47.49 -5.07
N GLN A 580 31.51 -46.68 -6.10
CA GLN A 580 32.88 -46.58 -6.72
C GLN A 580 32.94 -45.95 -8.14
N HIS A 581 34.14 -45.45 -8.49
CA HIS A 581 34.58 -44.91 -9.80
C HIS A 581 34.23 -45.75 -11.05
N ARG A 582 33.99 -45.07 -12.20
CA ARG A 582 34.98 -45.00 -13.32
C ARG A 582 34.63 -44.02 -14.44
N GLN A 583 35.65 -43.67 -15.23
CA GLN A 583 35.60 -42.86 -16.45
C GLN A 583 35.03 -43.66 -17.63
N TRP A 584 34.51 -42.99 -18.66
CA TRP A 584 34.53 -43.46 -20.05
C TRP A 584 34.83 -42.31 -21.02
N ASN A 585 35.50 -42.62 -22.13
CA ASN A 585 36.01 -41.67 -23.13
C ASN A 585 35.55 -42.06 -24.55
N ALA A 586 35.20 -41.05 -25.35
CA ALA A 586 35.46 -40.89 -26.80
C ALA A 586 34.80 -41.80 -27.89
N ALA A 587 34.72 -41.18 -29.09
CA ALA A 587 34.49 -41.71 -30.47
C ALA A 587 33.07 -42.21 -30.84
N SER A 588 32.29 -41.58 -31.74
CA SER A 588 32.48 -41.24 -33.20
C SER A 588 32.52 -42.48 -34.13
N PRO A 589 32.26 -42.42 -35.46
CA PRO A 589 32.18 -41.26 -36.39
C PRO A 589 31.05 -41.33 -37.48
N ILE A 590 31.25 -40.66 -38.64
CA ILE A 590 30.54 -40.77 -39.96
C ILE A 590 29.22 -39.96 -40.05
N ASP A 591 28.96 -39.03 -40.98
CA ASP A 591 29.73 -38.26 -42.02
C ASP A 591 28.83 -37.05 -42.47
N THR A 592 28.97 -36.21 -43.52
CA THR A 592 29.82 -36.07 -44.74
C THR A 592 29.79 -34.60 -45.25
N GLY A 593 30.61 -34.21 -46.25
CA GLY A 593 30.14 -33.29 -47.33
C GLY A 593 30.85 -31.93 -47.56
N ASN A 594 31.80 -31.88 -48.50
CA ASN A 594 32.60 -30.72 -48.97
C ASN A 594 31.82 -29.47 -49.49
N ASN A 595 32.44 -28.29 -49.40
CA ASN A 595 33.06 -27.60 -50.56
C ASN A 595 33.98 -26.41 -50.17
N SER A 596 34.80 -25.92 -51.12
CA SER A 596 35.89 -24.96 -50.90
C SER A 596 35.93 -23.82 -51.93
N ASP A 597 36.61 -22.70 -51.61
CA ASP A 597 37.75 -22.11 -52.37
C ASP A 597 38.16 -20.70 -51.86
N SER A 598 39.29 -20.15 -52.34
CA SER A 598 39.98 -18.93 -51.82
C SER A 598 40.86 -18.30 -52.94
N PRO A 599 41.87 -17.41 -52.75
CA PRO A 599 42.20 -16.38 -51.72
C PRO A 599 42.48 -15.01 -52.45
N PRO A 600 43.58 -14.21 -52.27
CA PRO A 600 44.34 -13.72 -51.10
C PRO A 600 44.38 -12.15 -50.99
N GLY A 601 44.97 -11.55 -49.92
CA GLY A 601 44.86 -10.08 -49.68
C GLY A 601 45.96 -9.26 -48.96
N SER A 602 47.10 -9.82 -48.54
CA SER A 602 48.24 -9.10 -47.88
C SER A 602 48.00 -8.48 -46.48
N ALA A 603 49.05 -8.02 -45.79
CA ALA A 603 49.01 -7.59 -44.38
C ALA A 603 50.06 -6.53 -44.01
N ARG A 604 49.82 -5.77 -42.91
CA ARG A 604 50.88 -5.12 -42.11
C ARG A 604 50.41 -4.80 -40.67
N ALA A 605 51.34 -4.85 -39.72
CA ALA A 605 51.14 -4.52 -38.28
C ALA A 605 51.39 -3.01 -38.00
N SER A 606 51.32 -2.42 -36.80
CA SER A 606 51.32 -2.88 -35.38
C SER A 606 50.84 -1.70 -34.46
N ALA A 607 50.77 -1.71 -33.12
CA ALA A 607 51.12 -2.65 -32.04
C ALA A 607 50.37 -2.33 -30.71
N SER A 608 50.12 -3.34 -29.87
CA SER A 608 50.03 -3.22 -28.39
C SER A 608 50.38 -4.61 -27.80
N ALA A 609 51.39 -4.77 -26.95
CA ALA A 609 51.53 -4.29 -25.55
C ALA A 609 50.68 -5.12 -24.55
N THR A 610 51.20 -6.29 -24.17
CA THR A 610 50.70 -7.13 -23.06
C THR A 610 51.22 -6.68 -21.69
N PRO A 611 50.45 -6.94 -20.63
CA PRO A 611 50.96 -7.73 -19.49
C PRO A 611 50.08 -8.99 -19.27
N THR A 612 50.63 -10.20 -19.43
CA THR A 612 51.11 -11.07 -18.33
C THR A 612 50.05 -11.46 -17.29
N SER A 613 49.62 -12.73 -17.35
CA SER A 613 48.76 -13.39 -16.36
C SER A 613 49.56 -13.99 -15.20
N THR A 614 49.01 -13.94 -13.99
CA THR A 614 49.48 -14.72 -12.82
C THR A 614 48.30 -15.27 -12.01
N HIS A 615 47.56 -16.22 -12.59
CA HIS A 615 46.61 -17.04 -11.83
C HIS A 615 47.37 -18.09 -10.99
N SER A 616 47.68 -17.77 -9.73
CA SER A 616 48.12 -18.80 -8.75
C SER A 616 47.90 -18.50 -7.26
N GLU A 617 47.58 -17.27 -6.82
CA GLU A 617 47.54 -16.94 -5.38
C GLU A 617 46.14 -16.74 -4.76
N ASP A 618 45.10 -16.40 -5.53
CA ASP A 618 43.77 -16.09 -4.94
C ASP A 618 43.00 -17.32 -4.42
N THR A 619 43.33 -18.53 -4.87
CA THR A 619 42.56 -19.76 -4.57
C THR A 619 42.61 -20.17 -3.09
N GLU A 620 43.65 -19.76 -2.32
CA GLU A 620 43.70 -20.02 -0.87
C GLU A 620 42.98 -18.95 -0.02
N ARG A 621 42.60 -17.80 -0.59
CA ARG A 621 41.94 -16.73 0.19
C ARG A 621 40.48 -17.04 0.56
N PHE A 622 39.86 -18.02 -0.08
CA PHE A 622 38.43 -18.30 0.01
C PHE A 622 37.98 -19.36 1.05
N LEU A 623 38.90 -19.96 1.82
CA LEU A 623 38.55 -20.96 2.86
C LEU A 623 38.89 -20.53 4.31
N ARG A 624 38.58 -19.28 4.65
CA ARG A 624 38.46 -18.86 6.06
C ARG A 624 37.10 -18.23 6.33
N ARG A 625 36.20 -18.99 6.96
CA ARG A 625 34.97 -18.44 7.58
C ARG A 625 35.39 -17.25 8.46
N ARG A 626 34.90 -16.04 8.15
CA ARG A 626 34.92 -14.94 9.13
C ARG A 626 33.97 -15.35 10.26
N ARG A 627 34.49 -15.41 11.48
CA ARG A 627 33.68 -15.65 12.68
C ARG A 627 32.72 -14.48 12.88
N SER A 628 31.52 -14.75 13.39
CA SER A 628 30.55 -13.70 13.68
C SER A 628 31.01 -12.81 14.85
N ASN A 629 30.45 -11.61 14.94
CA ASN A 629 30.66 -10.72 16.09
C ASN A 629 30.26 -11.40 17.42
N SER A 630 29.20 -12.22 17.41
CA SER A 630 28.76 -13.01 18.57
C SER A 630 29.73 -14.14 18.93
N GLU A 631 30.33 -14.84 17.95
CA GLU A 631 31.41 -15.80 18.20
C GLU A 631 32.65 -15.11 18.81
N CYS A 632 33.04 -13.93 18.31
CA CYS A 632 34.17 -13.18 18.85
C CYS A 632 33.93 -12.74 20.30
N LEU A 633 32.70 -12.33 20.65
CA LEU A 633 32.29 -12.02 22.04
C LEU A 633 32.34 -13.25 22.95
N MET A 634 31.84 -14.40 22.48
CA MET A 634 31.87 -15.66 23.24
C MET A 634 33.30 -16.18 23.45
N LEU A 635 34.16 -16.07 22.44
CA LEU A 635 35.60 -16.40 22.55
C LEU A 635 36.30 -15.46 23.55
N ALA A 636 36.02 -14.16 23.51
CA ALA A 636 36.60 -13.19 24.45
C ALA A 636 36.19 -13.47 25.90
N LYS A 637 34.91 -13.82 26.12
CA LYS A 637 34.36 -14.21 27.42
C LYS A 637 35.01 -15.49 27.97
N ASN A 638 35.23 -16.49 27.11
CA ASN A 638 35.69 -17.81 27.54
C ASN A 638 37.23 -17.95 27.60
N GLN A 639 38.00 -17.09 26.94
CA GLN A 639 39.47 -17.19 26.85
C GLN A 639 40.24 -15.98 27.44
N GLY A 640 39.58 -15.14 28.25
CA GLY A 640 40.21 -13.99 28.92
C GLY A 640 40.76 -12.90 27.99
N GLY A 641 40.42 -12.95 26.69
CA GLY A 641 40.77 -11.95 25.69
C GLY A 641 42.24 -11.89 25.22
N GLN A 642 43.16 -12.70 25.75
CA GLN A 642 44.58 -12.61 25.36
C GLN A 642 44.93 -13.38 24.06
N ASN A 643 44.31 -14.53 23.81
CA ASN A 643 44.57 -15.38 22.63
C ASN A 643 43.47 -15.29 21.54
N LEU A 644 42.97 -14.09 21.25
CA LEU A 644 41.97 -13.87 20.20
C LEU A 644 42.61 -13.82 18.79
N PRO A 645 42.01 -14.50 17.78
CA PRO A 645 42.39 -14.33 16.37
C PRO A 645 42.24 -12.87 15.92
N GLY A 646 43.11 -12.40 15.01
CA GLY A 646 43.21 -10.99 14.56
C GLY A 646 41.87 -10.25 14.41
N PRO A 647 40.94 -10.71 13.55
CA PRO A 647 39.65 -10.04 13.36
C PRO A 647 38.79 -9.93 14.64
N CYS A 648 38.82 -10.95 15.51
CA CYS A 648 38.14 -10.87 16.81
C CYS A 648 38.89 -9.96 17.80
N LYS A 649 40.22 -9.89 17.72
CA LYS A 649 41.04 -9.02 18.58
C LYS A 649 40.80 -7.54 18.25
N GLU A 650 40.68 -7.20 16.97
CA GLU A 650 40.31 -5.87 16.48
C GLU A 650 38.89 -5.49 16.91
N TYR A 651 37.90 -6.37 16.66
CA TYR A 651 36.51 -6.15 17.06
C TYR A 651 36.37 -5.90 18.57
N ILE A 652 36.98 -6.74 19.40
CA ILE A 652 36.91 -6.63 20.87
C ILE A 652 37.70 -5.41 21.40
N ALA A 653 38.74 -4.96 20.70
CA ALA A 653 39.40 -3.68 21.02
C ALA A 653 38.47 -2.48 20.75
N GLY A 654 37.75 -2.49 19.63
CA GLY A 654 36.74 -1.47 19.30
C GLY A 654 35.61 -1.41 20.34
N VAL A 655 35.05 -2.57 20.72
CA VAL A 655 34.03 -2.66 21.78
C VAL A 655 34.53 -2.08 23.10
N LYS A 656 35.79 -2.34 23.48
CA LYS A 656 36.39 -1.77 24.71
C LYS A 656 36.55 -0.25 24.64
N GLN A 657 36.90 0.33 23.48
CA GLN A 657 36.95 1.79 23.33
C GLN A 657 35.57 2.45 23.42
N ILE A 658 34.53 1.80 22.89
CA ILE A 658 33.14 2.29 22.98
C ILE A 658 32.67 2.29 24.44
N LEU A 659 32.93 1.21 25.18
CA LEU A 659 32.58 1.12 26.60
C LEU A 659 33.33 2.17 27.44
N ALA A 660 34.64 2.33 27.23
CA ALA A 660 35.43 3.34 27.94
C ALA A 660 34.93 4.77 27.72
N ARG A 661 34.44 5.11 26.52
CA ARG A 661 33.79 6.42 26.25
C ARG A 661 32.44 6.59 26.94
N SER A 662 31.72 5.50 27.23
CA SER A 662 30.43 5.58 27.92
C SER A 662 30.58 5.92 29.42
N GLU A 663 31.67 5.51 30.06
CA GLU A 663 31.92 5.70 31.50
C GLU A 663 32.31 7.13 31.88
N GLU A 664 32.71 7.99 30.94
CA GLU A 664 32.97 9.43 31.20
C GLU A 664 31.66 10.25 31.30
N THR A 665 30.59 9.80 30.63
CA THR A 665 29.29 10.50 30.52
C THR A 665 28.64 10.90 31.86
N PRO A 666 28.63 10.07 32.92
CA PRO A 666 27.97 10.38 34.19
C PRO A 666 28.54 11.60 34.93
N ALA A 667 29.80 11.96 34.70
CA ALA A 667 30.47 13.06 35.40
C ALA A 667 29.91 14.45 35.04
N LEU A 668 29.47 14.63 33.79
CA LEU A 668 28.99 15.92 33.28
C LEU A 668 27.56 16.26 33.73
N LEU A 669 26.71 15.25 33.94
CA LEU A 669 25.30 15.45 34.29
C LEU A 669 25.09 15.94 35.73
N ARG A 670 26.00 15.65 36.66
CA ARG A 670 25.90 16.13 38.06
C ARG A 670 26.16 17.63 38.25
N ARG A 671 26.56 18.39 37.21
CA ARG A 671 26.91 19.83 37.32
C ARG A 671 25.83 20.83 36.88
N ARG A 672 24.64 20.39 36.48
CA ARG A 672 23.57 21.30 35.98
C ARG A 672 22.37 21.54 36.92
N SER A 673 22.26 20.84 38.04
CA SER A 673 21.08 20.89 38.93
C SER A 673 21.08 22.04 39.97
N SER A 674 21.71 23.18 39.68
CA SER A 674 21.84 24.28 40.66
C SER A 674 21.95 25.70 40.05
N MET A 675 20.97 26.12 39.26
CA MET A 675 20.71 27.54 39.02
C MET A 675 19.25 27.91 39.34
N SER A 676 19.09 28.88 40.25
CA SER A 676 17.81 29.39 40.72
C SER A 676 17.37 30.59 39.86
N LEU A 677 16.12 30.59 39.42
CA LEU A 677 15.52 31.72 38.71
C LEU A 677 15.26 32.88 39.68
N LYS A 678 15.94 34.02 39.46
CA LYS A 678 15.57 35.33 40.00
C LYS A 678 15.20 36.26 38.85
N SER A 679 14.06 36.92 38.97
CA SER A 679 13.54 37.87 37.98
C SER A 679 14.37 39.17 37.93
N PRO A 680 14.61 39.75 36.75
CA PRO A 680 15.15 41.12 36.63
C PRO A 680 14.05 42.17 36.89
N PRO A 681 14.40 43.37 37.40
CA PRO A 681 13.45 44.45 37.65
C PRO A 681 13.17 45.32 36.40
N LEU A 682 12.06 46.06 36.42
CA LEU A 682 11.85 47.18 35.49
C LEU A 682 12.82 48.33 35.78
N MET A 683 13.27 49.03 34.74
CA MET A 683 13.67 50.43 34.84
C MET A 683 13.14 51.23 33.65
N SER A 684 12.88 52.51 33.90
CA SER A 684 12.26 53.45 32.98
C SER A 684 13.27 54.39 32.34
N LYS A 685 13.07 54.68 31.06
CA LYS A 685 13.05 56.04 30.50
C LYS A 685 12.39 56.06 29.13
#